data_AF-A0A442UX52-F1
#
_entry.id   AF-A0A442UX52-F1
#
_cell.length_a   1.000
_cell.length_b   1.000
_cell.length_c   1.000
_cell.angle_alpha   90.00
_cell.angle_beta   90.00
_cell.angle_gamma   90.00
#
_symmetry.space_group_name_H-M   'P 1'
#
loop_
_entity.id
_entity.type
_entity.pdbx_description
1 polymer ?
#
loop_
_entity_poly.entity_id
_entity_poly.type
_entity_poly.pdbx_seq_one_letter_code
_entity_poly.pdbx_strand_id
1 'polypeptide(L)'
;MERTKRRQSKASLDDRFQFMGDAVAAGDRAALRSAIFEVEDRASGGEFLLKLWRKSNAQVDDHLRQLWLHEMRQVQRIMAYAGASEVIVDVLEFVEDDEHFGVLLEKAGHPLSERIRRVSSQHWLRNLGATRARVLFWRNIKRVVAALGIIHAQGLVHGRLTADVIMTEGSDEPDFQVGGFEWSLRVSGDAVSLVPASVVPRKSAETAQRYSFSEDWRALGFLAANCLDAEVLPSGNVAPRAGAPSSIVLQPPEQIFLKRLVAPGRMDQLDADSLGRALDDVITNIGIVAAAHSGSFILMFDLQSKLGDAVYRASEGAIATDEFRKQLDWVRADVDGGATLLVPREFDPANGRLKLVTDSMTYRLRPSRGEGSAAVWDIAICQEVEPRAASFSVGDTVEHAIGQEILVATGIRNAQDTRARLGPDVLDWSAFAASPQGRSPGTGDTNAVKRALLLIQIIEAVAKALEVYPVEVLDTGRQDGRRYVVLRAEPNNDRDRLAKRIGIVESASALVRLFEEEHQEAEAKWRLSQAASLGATRAADVVASFIDLVDHRGRRGYRFEIDEELPGERPLFLRTERDAGTEQVIARRLRNIKVIDTRVDLAAMLVDPWQIRRSSRETLSDDDRRDAAFVDLDKPKQEALVGLWSTLPSFFVVGPPGVGKTKLATEVVRRRFTGDPSTRMLVSAQGHDALDNLQTKIKETFAKAGINDVLLVRSTTPEERPTSDEEIHRAGADFIGRLANSALAKDAPPQIKSRIVALNDAAERLNVARDGVDRELRAGLGAISHLVLDAANIVISTANSSDVERLVEAREQFDWVIIEEAAKALGPELLGPLMLSGRRLMIGDHNQLPPQDAERLAKILGDHSLVSEALALAEQMIGPLLKDDELDDLDFDEARSLVDTCDMALRLLEPFRTFVEEDERRNRVQAGHRPIAATLTEQRRMDPAIAEVVSKAFYKGTLRTEERRARAAVEEAPPFVHLGGVPVSPIVVVDFPHVSSTGRSDALERSRPRWHNPSEVAAVIDVLRQVRAREGFEKPSLAILTPYKVQSKKLHERLNALRRQELNHLDDFKAIRSNGDFIGTVDSFQGGEADLVILSLVRNNAMAGGRALGFLRDSRRMNVALSRAKSQLILVGSLDFLRETVRGVNPDNETHDLSFLTEVVAAITALRNTTRNGLPLASFLKPDALRQRV
;
A
#
# COMPACT_ATOMS: atom_id res chain seq x y z
N MET A 1 -33.31 16.44 45.90
CA MET A 1 -34.41 16.12 44.97
C MET A 1 -33.80 15.34 43.81
N GLU A 2 -33.72 14.02 43.96
CA GLU A 2 -33.12 13.12 42.97
C GLU A 2 -33.92 13.14 41.68
N ARG A 3 -33.29 13.60 40.59
CA ARG A 3 -33.81 13.38 39.23
C ARG A 3 -33.40 11.98 38.81
N THR A 4 -34.34 11.04 38.93
CA THR A 4 -34.31 9.74 38.29
C THR A 4 -34.12 9.94 36.78
N LYS A 5 -32.91 9.64 36.28
CA LYS A 5 -32.65 9.50 34.84
C LYS A 5 -33.58 8.39 34.33
N ARG A 6 -34.64 8.74 33.60
CA ARG A 6 -35.35 7.79 32.74
C ARG A 6 -34.33 7.23 31.76
N ARG A 7 -33.96 5.96 31.91
CA ARG A 7 -33.28 5.19 30.84
C ARG A 7 -34.19 5.27 29.61
N GLN A 8 -33.71 5.84 28.51
CA GLN A 8 -34.34 5.63 27.21
C GLN A 8 -34.29 4.12 26.94
N SER A 9 -35.46 3.50 26.73
CA SER A 9 -35.58 2.09 26.33
C SER A 9 -34.95 1.94 24.94
N LYS A 10 -34.08 0.94 24.77
CA LYS A 10 -33.48 0.62 23.47
C LYS A 10 -34.57 0.01 22.57
N ALA A 11 -34.49 0.25 21.27
CA ALA A 11 -35.39 -0.38 20.30
C ALA A 11 -35.26 -1.92 20.38
N SER A 12 -36.36 -2.64 20.21
CA SER A 12 -36.33 -4.11 20.26
C SER A 12 -35.58 -4.66 19.05
N LEU A 13 -34.89 -5.80 19.19
CA LEU A 13 -34.31 -6.48 18.03
C LEU A 13 -35.39 -6.93 17.03
N ASP A 14 -36.62 -7.17 17.49
CA ASP A 14 -37.79 -7.50 16.64
C ASP A 14 -38.20 -6.34 15.70
N ASP A 15 -37.86 -5.10 16.07
CA ASP A 15 -38.16 -3.91 15.26
C ASP A 15 -37.22 -3.83 14.05
N ARG A 16 -36.01 -4.42 14.15
CA ARG A 16 -34.99 -4.43 13.09
C ARG A 16 -34.98 -5.73 12.30
N PHE A 17 -35.15 -6.87 12.97
CA PHE A 17 -34.98 -8.19 12.38
C PHE A 17 -36.30 -8.97 12.33
N GLN A 18 -36.49 -9.73 11.26
CA GLN A 18 -37.53 -10.75 11.15
C GLN A 18 -36.91 -12.13 11.35
N PHE A 19 -37.34 -12.86 12.40
CA PHE A 19 -36.84 -14.19 12.70
C PHE A 19 -37.45 -15.24 11.76
N MET A 20 -36.59 -15.97 11.05
CA MET A 20 -36.95 -16.93 10.00
C MET A 20 -37.09 -18.34 10.57
N GLY A 21 -38.00 -18.50 11.55
CA GLY A 21 -38.31 -19.79 12.19
C GLY A 21 -37.69 -20.01 13.56
N ASP A 22 -37.67 -21.27 14.00
CA ASP A 22 -37.10 -21.67 15.29
C ASP A 22 -35.57 -21.56 15.31
N ALA A 23 -34.99 -21.51 16.51
CA ALA A 23 -33.55 -21.42 16.68
C ALA A 23 -32.81 -22.54 15.94
N VAL A 24 -31.87 -22.16 15.08
CA VAL A 24 -30.93 -23.08 14.40
C VAL A 24 -30.15 -23.88 15.44
N ALA A 25 -29.74 -23.22 16.53
CA ALA A 25 -29.18 -23.86 17.71
C ALA A 25 -29.81 -23.24 18.96
N ALA A 26 -30.36 -24.08 19.85
CA ALA A 26 -30.95 -23.61 21.09
C ALA A 26 -29.88 -23.11 22.08
N GLY A 27 -30.16 -21.99 22.76
CA GLY A 27 -29.29 -21.45 23.80
C GLY A 27 -29.46 -22.18 25.13
N ASP A 28 -28.41 -22.16 25.97
CA ASP A 28 -28.43 -22.70 27.33
C ASP A 28 -27.92 -21.67 28.34
N ARG A 29 -28.80 -21.28 29.26
CA ARG A 29 -28.52 -20.28 30.30
C ARG A 29 -27.52 -20.77 31.34
N ALA A 30 -27.49 -22.07 31.66
CA ALA A 30 -26.56 -22.62 32.65
C ALA A 30 -25.14 -22.73 32.09
N ALA A 31 -25.01 -22.96 30.78
CA ALA A 31 -23.74 -23.10 30.07
C ALA A 31 -23.26 -21.81 29.37
N LEU A 32 -23.99 -20.68 29.50
CA LEU A 32 -23.74 -19.42 28.78
C LEU A 32 -23.63 -19.58 27.25
N ARG A 33 -24.36 -20.55 26.70
CA ARG A 33 -24.37 -20.86 25.26
C ARG A 33 -25.40 -19.99 24.54
N SER A 34 -25.01 -19.31 23.47
CA SER A 34 -25.92 -18.50 22.67
C SER A 34 -26.95 -19.34 21.93
N ALA A 35 -28.13 -18.75 21.76
CA ALA A 35 -29.07 -19.21 20.76
C ALA A 35 -28.67 -18.62 19.39
N ILE A 36 -28.78 -19.40 18.32
CA ILE A 36 -28.51 -18.95 16.94
C ILE A 36 -29.82 -18.95 16.17
N PHE A 37 -30.16 -17.82 15.55
CA PHE A 37 -31.34 -17.66 14.72
C PHE A 37 -30.95 -17.24 13.30
N GLU A 38 -31.72 -17.68 12.31
CA GLU A 38 -31.72 -17.03 11.00
C GLU A 38 -32.64 -15.82 11.05
N VAL A 39 -32.15 -14.69 10.57
CA VAL A 39 -32.87 -13.42 10.59
C VAL A 39 -32.77 -12.70 9.26
N GLU A 40 -33.82 -11.99 8.89
CA GLU A 40 -33.83 -11.05 7.76
C GLU A 40 -33.84 -9.62 8.31
N ASP A 41 -32.91 -8.77 7.85
CA ASP A 41 -32.91 -7.35 8.22
C ASP A 41 -34.01 -6.62 7.45
N ARG A 42 -34.98 -6.04 8.17
CA ARG A 42 -36.15 -5.36 7.59
C ARG A 42 -35.79 -4.15 6.73
N ALA A 43 -34.63 -3.52 6.95
CA ALA A 43 -34.21 -2.34 6.19
C ALA A 43 -33.50 -2.69 4.87
N SER A 44 -32.72 -3.78 4.86
CA SER A 44 -31.91 -4.17 3.69
C SER A 44 -32.48 -5.36 2.91
N GLY A 45 -33.36 -6.16 3.50
CA GLY A 45 -33.83 -7.44 2.96
C GLY A 45 -32.75 -8.53 2.93
N GLY A 46 -31.62 -8.32 3.61
CA GLY A 46 -30.52 -9.29 3.68
C GLY A 46 -30.76 -10.37 4.73
N GLU A 47 -30.35 -11.60 4.44
CA GLU A 47 -30.41 -12.74 5.37
C GLU A 47 -29.09 -12.91 6.14
N PHE A 48 -29.20 -13.11 7.45
CA PHE A 48 -28.07 -13.17 8.38
C PHE A 48 -28.28 -14.24 9.46
N LEU A 49 -27.22 -14.53 10.20
CA LEU A 49 -27.30 -15.32 11.43
C LEU A 49 -27.16 -14.40 12.64
N LEU A 50 -28.07 -14.54 13.61
CA LEU A 50 -28.06 -13.77 14.84
C LEU A 50 -27.81 -14.68 16.03
N LYS A 51 -26.63 -14.54 16.64
CA LYS A 51 -26.31 -15.15 17.94
C LYS A 51 -26.86 -14.27 19.05
N LEU A 52 -27.63 -14.82 19.99
CA LEU A 52 -28.21 -14.10 21.13
C LEU A 52 -27.80 -14.71 22.47
N TRP A 53 -27.43 -13.83 23.40
CA TRP A 53 -27.21 -14.11 24.82
C TRP A 53 -28.16 -13.26 25.65
N ARG A 54 -28.73 -13.86 26.69
CA ARG A 54 -29.60 -13.13 27.61
C ARG A 54 -28.77 -12.36 28.64
N LYS A 55 -29.14 -11.10 28.89
CA LYS A 55 -28.47 -10.24 29.87
C LYS A 55 -28.56 -10.80 31.29
N SER A 56 -27.49 -10.62 32.06
CA SER A 56 -27.47 -10.96 33.47
C SER A 56 -28.08 -9.87 34.36
N ASN A 57 -28.22 -8.65 33.82
CA ASN A 57 -28.60 -7.41 34.51
C ASN A 57 -27.61 -7.01 35.64
N ALA A 58 -26.35 -7.42 35.53
CA ALA A 58 -25.26 -7.08 36.45
C ALA A 58 -24.18 -6.24 35.77
N GLN A 59 -23.23 -5.69 36.55
CA GLN A 59 -22.11 -4.88 36.04
C GLN A 59 -21.22 -5.65 35.04
N VAL A 60 -21.26 -6.99 35.05
CA VAL A 60 -20.52 -7.84 34.11
C VAL A 60 -20.98 -7.66 32.65
N ASP A 61 -22.23 -7.24 32.44
CA ASP A 61 -22.81 -6.99 31.12
C ASP A 61 -22.11 -5.78 30.42
N ASP A 62 -21.73 -4.76 31.19
CA ASP A 62 -20.99 -3.61 30.69
C ASP A 62 -19.53 -3.97 30.37
N HIS A 63 -18.90 -4.85 31.17
CA HIS A 63 -17.56 -5.36 30.90
C HIS A 63 -17.52 -6.25 29.65
N LEU A 64 -18.53 -7.12 29.46
CA LEU A 64 -18.69 -7.92 28.25
C LEU A 64 -18.86 -7.05 27.01
N ARG A 65 -19.66 -5.98 27.09
CA ARG A 65 -19.80 -5.00 26.00
C ARG A 65 -18.46 -4.40 25.58
N GLN A 66 -17.67 -3.96 26.54
CA GLN A 66 -16.34 -3.37 26.28
C GLN A 66 -15.37 -4.40 25.69
N LEU A 67 -15.41 -5.63 26.18
CA LEU A 67 -14.58 -6.73 25.67
C LEU A 67 -14.92 -7.05 24.21
N TRP A 68 -16.20 -7.14 23.88
CA TRP A 68 -16.66 -7.40 22.52
C TRP A 68 -16.38 -6.26 21.54
N LEU A 69 -16.52 -5.00 21.96
CA LEU A 69 -16.09 -3.85 21.14
C LEU A 69 -14.59 -3.89 20.83
N HIS A 70 -13.77 -4.38 21.77
CA HIS A 70 -12.34 -4.61 21.54
C HIS A 70 -12.09 -5.78 20.56
N GLU A 71 -12.79 -6.90 20.73
CA GLU A 71 -12.69 -8.06 19.83
C GLU A 71 -13.19 -7.77 18.41
N MET A 72 -14.15 -6.85 18.22
CA MET A 72 -14.64 -6.47 16.88
C MET A 72 -13.52 -5.98 15.96
N ARG A 73 -12.61 -5.18 16.52
CA ARG A 73 -11.45 -4.67 15.78
C ARG A 73 -10.53 -5.81 15.39
N GLN A 74 -10.36 -6.82 16.26
CA GLN A 74 -9.57 -8.00 15.93
C GLN A 74 -10.21 -8.82 14.81
N VAL A 75 -11.54 -8.98 14.83
CA VAL A 75 -12.25 -9.67 13.74
C VAL A 75 -12.10 -8.91 12.42
N GLN A 76 -12.32 -7.59 12.40
CA GLN A 76 -12.11 -6.79 11.19
C GLN A 76 -10.67 -6.87 10.67
N ARG A 77 -9.68 -6.96 11.57
CA ARG A 77 -8.27 -7.19 11.21
C ARG A 77 -8.02 -8.57 10.60
N ILE A 78 -8.60 -9.63 11.18
CA ILE A 78 -8.56 -11.00 10.64
C ILE A 78 -9.21 -11.03 9.24
N MET A 79 -10.38 -10.40 9.10
CA MET A 79 -11.15 -10.35 7.86
C MET A 79 -10.49 -9.52 6.76
N ALA A 80 -9.50 -8.69 7.09
CA ALA A 80 -8.67 -8.01 6.10
C ALA A 80 -7.63 -8.94 5.44
N TYR A 81 -7.38 -10.12 6.00
CA TYR A 81 -6.46 -11.10 5.43
C TYR A 81 -7.07 -11.79 4.21
N ALA A 82 -6.28 -12.02 3.16
CA ALA A 82 -6.78 -12.67 1.96
C ALA A 82 -7.20 -14.11 2.22
N GLY A 83 -8.34 -14.51 1.65
CA GLY A 83 -8.95 -15.82 1.91
C GLY A 83 -9.65 -15.93 3.27
N ALA A 84 -9.57 -14.93 4.16
CA ALA A 84 -10.26 -14.99 5.45
C ALA A 84 -11.76 -15.18 5.29
N SER A 85 -12.42 -14.41 4.41
CA SER A 85 -13.86 -14.54 4.12
C SER A 85 -14.26 -15.91 3.57
N GLU A 86 -13.32 -16.70 3.07
CA GLU A 86 -13.62 -18.05 2.61
C GLU A 86 -13.67 -19.02 3.79
N VAL A 87 -12.78 -18.90 4.77
CA VAL A 87 -12.59 -19.90 5.84
C VAL A 87 -13.01 -19.43 7.23
N ILE A 88 -13.38 -18.16 7.38
CA ILE A 88 -13.77 -17.51 8.63
C ILE A 88 -15.14 -16.84 8.45
N VAL A 89 -16.04 -17.05 9.41
CA VAL A 89 -17.37 -16.42 9.42
C VAL A 89 -17.23 -14.94 9.78
N ASP A 90 -17.70 -14.05 8.90
CA ASP A 90 -17.64 -12.60 9.13
C ASP A 90 -18.59 -12.20 10.28
N VAL A 91 -18.04 -11.47 11.25
CA VAL A 91 -18.82 -10.84 12.32
C VAL A 91 -19.22 -9.44 11.87
N LEU A 92 -20.51 -9.25 11.62
CA LEU A 92 -21.02 -8.04 10.99
C LEU A 92 -21.20 -6.90 12.00
N GLU A 93 -21.85 -7.19 13.13
CA GLU A 93 -22.26 -6.17 14.10
C GLU A 93 -22.55 -6.78 15.48
N PHE A 94 -22.31 -6.02 16.55
CA PHE A 94 -22.89 -6.30 17.87
C PHE A 94 -24.22 -5.57 18.01
N VAL A 95 -25.29 -6.31 18.26
CA VAL A 95 -26.63 -5.78 18.45
C VAL A 95 -27.07 -5.96 19.90
N GLU A 96 -27.92 -5.08 20.41
CA GLU A 96 -28.34 -5.11 21.82
C GLU A 96 -29.72 -4.47 21.98
N ASP A 97 -30.64 -5.15 22.68
CA ASP A 97 -31.91 -4.58 23.15
C ASP A 97 -31.93 -4.51 24.69
N ASP A 98 -33.08 -4.33 25.33
CA ASP A 98 -33.18 -4.25 26.79
C ASP A 98 -32.93 -5.61 27.50
N GLU A 99 -33.10 -6.75 26.82
CA GLU A 99 -33.02 -8.11 27.40
C GLU A 99 -31.83 -8.96 26.92
N HIS A 100 -31.25 -8.65 25.75
CA HIS A 100 -30.29 -9.48 25.05
C HIS A 100 -29.07 -8.67 24.57
N PHE A 101 -27.95 -9.38 24.51
CA PHE A 101 -26.83 -9.02 23.66
C PHE A 101 -26.79 -9.96 22.46
N GLY A 102 -26.37 -9.47 21.31
CA GLY A 102 -26.32 -10.27 20.11
C GLY A 102 -25.14 -9.94 19.21
N VAL A 103 -24.83 -10.91 18.37
CA VAL A 103 -23.82 -10.82 17.32
C VAL A 103 -24.49 -11.20 16.01
N LEU A 104 -24.48 -10.27 15.07
CA LEU A 104 -24.91 -10.50 13.70
C LEU A 104 -23.73 -11.05 12.91
N LEU A 105 -23.95 -12.17 12.22
CA LEU A 105 -22.96 -12.90 11.44
C LEU A 105 -23.44 -13.02 9.99
N GLU A 106 -22.51 -13.13 9.05
CA GLU A 106 -22.83 -13.53 7.68
C GLU A 106 -23.46 -14.93 7.67
N LYS A 107 -24.35 -15.17 6.70
CA LYS A 107 -24.99 -16.48 6.55
C LYS A 107 -23.94 -17.50 6.09
N ALA A 108 -23.53 -18.37 7.01
CA ALA A 108 -22.49 -19.38 6.80
C ALA A 108 -22.99 -20.82 7.02
N GLY A 109 -24.29 -21.06 6.87
CA GLY A 109 -24.93 -22.36 7.15
C GLY A 109 -25.20 -22.60 8.63
N HIS A 110 -25.05 -23.85 9.09
CA HIS A 110 -25.36 -24.27 10.46
C HIS A 110 -24.13 -24.79 11.20
N PRO A 111 -24.12 -24.76 12.55
CA PRO A 111 -23.08 -25.43 13.33
C PRO A 111 -22.95 -26.90 12.95
N LEU A 112 -21.72 -27.38 12.75
CA LEU A 112 -21.41 -28.74 12.32
C LEU A 112 -22.05 -29.80 13.24
N SER A 113 -22.05 -29.54 14.55
CA SER A 113 -22.70 -30.40 15.56
C SER A 113 -24.20 -30.59 15.32
N GLU A 114 -24.91 -29.54 14.94
CA GLU A 114 -26.34 -29.57 14.62
C GLU A 114 -26.59 -30.14 13.22
N ARG A 115 -25.74 -29.81 12.24
CA ARG A 115 -25.87 -30.31 10.88
C ARG A 115 -25.72 -31.83 10.82
N ILE A 116 -24.71 -32.40 11.49
CA ILE A 116 -24.49 -33.85 11.57
C ILE A 116 -25.71 -34.59 12.13
N ARG A 117 -26.44 -33.99 13.09
CA ARG A 117 -27.64 -34.61 13.70
C ARG A 117 -28.84 -34.63 12.76
N ARG A 118 -28.97 -33.62 11.89
CA ARG A 118 -30.14 -33.42 11.01
C ARG A 118 -30.02 -34.12 9.66
N VAL A 119 -28.80 -34.38 9.19
CA VAL A 119 -28.59 -35.04 7.89
C VAL A 119 -28.86 -36.55 7.93
N SER A 120 -29.27 -37.10 6.79
CA SER A 120 -29.53 -38.54 6.64
C SER A 120 -28.26 -39.36 6.85
N SER A 121 -28.41 -40.65 7.16
CA SER A 121 -27.25 -41.57 7.33
C SER A 121 -26.43 -41.77 6.05
N GLN A 122 -26.99 -41.47 4.88
CA GLN A 122 -26.30 -41.58 3.59
C GLN A 122 -25.48 -40.33 3.24
N HIS A 123 -25.71 -39.21 3.94
CA HIS A 123 -25.00 -37.96 3.70
C HIS A 123 -23.50 -38.08 4.03
N TRP A 124 -22.63 -37.38 3.30
CA TRP A 124 -21.17 -37.52 3.44
C TRP A 124 -20.68 -37.23 4.86
N LEU A 125 -21.27 -36.23 5.54
CA LEU A 125 -21.00 -35.90 6.96
C LEU A 125 -21.18 -37.08 7.94
N ARG A 126 -22.03 -38.07 7.61
CA ARG A 126 -22.26 -39.27 8.44
C ARG A 126 -21.69 -40.55 7.82
N ASN A 127 -21.33 -40.52 6.54
CA ASN A 127 -20.80 -41.65 5.80
C ASN A 127 -19.31 -41.47 5.46
N LEU A 128 -18.50 -41.14 6.46
CA LEU A 128 -17.04 -40.93 6.30
C LEU A 128 -16.25 -42.23 6.04
N GLY A 129 -16.93 -43.38 6.00
CA GLY A 129 -16.35 -44.63 5.50
C GLY A 129 -16.16 -44.64 3.98
N ALA A 130 -16.93 -43.83 3.23
CA ALA A 130 -16.79 -43.71 1.79
C ALA A 130 -15.60 -42.81 1.42
N THR A 131 -14.79 -43.22 0.44
CA THR A 131 -13.54 -42.52 0.09
C THR A 131 -13.76 -41.06 -0.33
N ARG A 132 -14.77 -40.77 -1.16
CA ARG A 132 -15.11 -39.39 -1.57
C ARG A 132 -15.53 -38.52 -0.39
N ALA A 133 -16.36 -39.06 0.50
CA ALA A 133 -16.80 -38.36 1.72
C ALA A 133 -15.62 -38.07 2.66
N ARG A 134 -14.68 -39.01 2.77
CA ARG A 134 -13.47 -38.90 3.57
C ARG A 134 -12.48 -37.87 3.01
N VAL A 135 -12.30 -37.82 1.68
CA VAL A 135 -11.51 -36.78 1.00
C VAL A 135 -12.14 -35.40 1.22
N LEU A 136 -13.46 -35.28 1.05
CA LEU A 136 -14.18 -34.03 1.27
C LEU A 136 -14.05 -33.54 2.73
N PHE A 137 -14.14 -34.46 3.70
CA PHE A 137 -13.90 -34.17 5.10
C PHE A 137 -12.49 -33.61 5.37
N TRP A 138 -11.43 -34.26 4.85
CA TRP A 138 -10.07 -33.77 5.05
C TRP A 138 -9.78 -32.45 4.32
N ARG A 139 -10.40 -32.20 3.16
CA ARG A 139 -10.39 -30.88 2.51
C ARG A 139 -11.03 -29.80 3.39
N ASN A 140 -12.12 -30.15 4.07
CA ASN A 140 -12.77 -29.27 5.05
C ASN A 140 -11.92 -29.03 6.30
N ILE A 141 -11.21 -30.05 6.81
CA ILE A 141 -10.22 -29.85 7.89
C ILE A 141 -9.06 -28.94 7.44
N LYS A 142 -8.63 -29.03 6.17
CA LYS A 142 -7.62 -28.12 5.60
C LYS A 142 -8.08 -26.65 5.64
N ARG A 143 -9.36 -26.37 5.39
CA ARG A 143 -9.94 -25.02 5.54
C ARG A 143 -9.84 -24.53 6.98
N VAL A 144 -10.11 -25.39 7.97
CA VAL A 144 -9.97 -25.05 9.40
C VAL A 144 -8.51 -24.79 9.78
N VAL A 145 -7.55 -25.54 9.22
CA VAL A 145 -6.11 -25.25 9.39
C VAL A 145 -5.74 -23.88 8.81
N ALA A 146 -6.24 -23.54 7.62
CA ALA A 146 -6.03 -22.24 7.02
C ALA A 146 -6.61 -21.11 7.91
N ALA A 147 -7.84 -21.27 8.41
CA ALA A 147 -8.46 -20.31 9.33
C ALA A 147 -7.62 -20.11 10.61
N LEU A 148 -7.20 -21.20 11.27
CA LEU A 148 -6.32 -21.11 12.44
C LEU A 148 -4.98 -20.46 12.12
N GLY A 149 -4.42 -20.71 10.93
CA GLY A 149 -3.21 -20.05 10.46
C GLY A 149 -3.35 -18.53 10.39
N ILE A 150 -4.47 -18.04 9.85
CA ILE A 150 -4.80 -16.61 9.80
C ILE A 150 -4.92 -16.04 11.22
N ILE A 151 -5.63 -16.75 12.12
CA ILE A 151 -5.81 -16.34 13.52
C ILE A 151 -4.46 -16.28 14.27
N HIS A 152 -3.65 -17.33 14.16
CA HIS A 152 -2.33 -17.42 14.82
C HIS A 152 -1.33 -16.40 14.24
N ALA A 153 -1.41 -16.09 12.94
CA ALA A 153 -0.60 -15.04 12.32
C ALA A 153 -0.85 -13.64 12.90
N GLN A 154 -2.02 -13.42 13.54
CA GLN A 154 -2.34 -12.20 14.28
C GLN A 154 -1.96 -12.27 15.77
N GLY A 155 -1.32 -13.36 16.22
CA GLY A 155 -0.99 -13.59 17.63
C GLY A 155 -2.20 -13.92 18.49
N LEU A 156 -3.30 -14.35 17.86
CA LEU A 156 -4.54 -14.72 18.53
C LEU A 156 -4.62 -16.24 18.68
N VAL A 157 -5.17 -16.68 19.80
CA VAL A 157 -5.56 -18.07 20.08
C VAL A 157 -7.08 -18.11 20.01
N HIS A 158 -7.65 -19.03 19.23
CA HIS A 158 -9.09 -19.21 19.13
C HIS A 158 -9.68 -19.66 20.48
N GLY A 159 -8.98 -20.53 21.20
CA GLY A 159 -9.23 -20.86 22.61
C GLY A 159 -10.38 -21.83 22.87
N ARG A 160 -11.33 -21.96 21.94
CA ARG A 160 -12.45 -22.92 22.05
C ARG A 160 -12.90 -23.53 20.72
N LEU A 161 -11.99 -24.19 20.00
CA LEU A 161 -12.33 -24.83 18.73
C LEU A 161 -13.13 -26.13 18.95
N THR A 162 -14.40 -26.14 18.52
CA THR A 162 -15.35 -27.25 18.70
C THR A 162 -16.28 -27.37 17.48
N ALA A 163 -17.01 -28.47 17.35
CA ALA A 163 -18.00 -28.63 16.26
C ALA A 163 -19.16 -27.61 16.33
N ASP A 164 -19.35 -26.92 17.46
CA ASP A 164 -20.36 -25.86 17.61
C ASP A 164 -19.94 -24.52 16.99
N VAL A 165 -18.65 -24.33 16.71
CA VAL A 165 -18.10 -23.10 16.11
C VAL A 165 -17.69 -23.29 14.65
N ILE A 166 -17.73 -24.51 14.12
CA ILE A 166 -17.56 -24.78 12.69
C ILE A 166 -18.91 -24.67 12.01
N MET A 167 -19.03 -23.78 11.02
CA MET A 167 -20.24 -23.56 10.24
C MET A 167 -20.13 -24.27 8.88
N THR A 168 -21.23 -24.87 8.42
CA THR A 168 -21.30 -25.63 7.15
C THR A 168 -22.73 -25.71 6.63
N GLU A 169 -22.90 -25.70 5.31
CA GLU A 169 -24.18 -26.04 4.66
C GLU A 169 -24.30 -27.56 4.44
N GLY A 170 -23.17 -28.29 4.53
CA GLY A 170 -23.07 -29.70 4.23
C GLY A 170 -23.03 -29.96 2.73
N SER A 171 -22.50 -29.03 1.94
CA SER A 171 -22.46 -29.14 0.47
C SER A 171 -21.55 -30.30 0.01
N ASP A 172 -21.63 -30.66 -1.28
CA ASP A 172 -20.72 -31.65 -1.89
C ASP A 172 -19.31 -31.07 -2.22
N GLU A 173 -19.08 -29.79 -1.89
CA GLU A 173 -17.81 -29.08 -1.98
C GLU A 173 -17.31 -28.63 -0.59
N PRO A 174 -15.99 -28.35 -0.42
CA PRO A 174 -15.45 -27.94 0.88
C PRO A 174 -15.98 -26.57 1.31
N ASP A 175 -16.78 -26.52 2.39
CA ASP A 175 -17.53 -25.34 2.85
C ASP A 175 -17.31 -24.96 4.33
N PHE A 176 -16.41 -25.65 5.06
CA PHE A 176 -16.21 -25.35 6.48
C PHE A 176 -15.68 -23.93 6.69
N GLN A 177 -16.34 -23.21 7.60
CA GLN A 177 -15.92 -21.90 8.08
C GLN A 177 -15.82 -21.90 9.61
N VAL A 178 -14.79 -21.24 10.14
CA VAL A 178 -14.58 -21.09 11.58
C VAL A 178 -15.27 -19.81 12.05
N GLY A 179 -16.23 -19.93 12.96
CA GLY A 179 -16.80 -18.83 13.74
C GLY A 179 -16.29 -18.86 15.18
N GLY A 180 -16.98 -18.17 16.10
CA GLY A 180 -16.66 -18.26 17.54
C GLY A 180 -15.61 -17.27 18.05
N PHE A 181 -15.32 -16.21 17.29
CA PHE A 181 -14.36 -15.16 17.65
C PHE A 181 -14.66 -14.43 18.95
N GLU A 182 -15.87 -14.56 19.50
CA GLU A 182 -16.19 -14.01 20.81
C GLU A 182 -15.32 -14.58 21.96
N TRP A 183 -14.52 -15.61 21.70
CA TRP A 183 -13.62 -16.28 22.67
C TRP A 183 -12.13 -16.18 22.33
N SER A 184 -11.74 -15.44 21.28
CA SER A 184 -10.32 -15.32 20.93
C SER A 184 -9.53 -14.54 21.98
N LEU A 185 -8.25 -14.88 22.16
CA LEU A 185 -7.35 -14.25 23.13
C LEU A 185 -6.01 -13.90 22.48
N ARG A 186 -5.49 -12.70 22.71
CA ARG A 186 -4.15 -12.30 22.26
C ARG A 186 -3.09 -12.82 23.22
N VAL A 187 -2.11 -13.55 22.69
CA VAL A 187 -0.93 -13.95 23.46
C VAL A 187 0.14 -12.89 23.28
N SER A 188 0.35 -12.06 24.31
CA SER A 188 1.54 -11.20 24.39
C SER A 188 2.78 -12.08 24.60
N GLY A 189 3.83 -11.84 23.83
CA GLY A 189 5.07 -12.63 23.82
C GLY A 189 5.93 -12.53 25.08
N ASP A 190 5.47 -11.88 26.14
CA ASP A 190 6.15 -11.88 27.42
C ASP A 190 5.90 -13.21 28.14
N ALA A 191 6.89 -14.08 28.09
CA ALA A 191 6.96 -15.26 28.94
C ALA A 191 6.95 -14.85 30.42
N VAL A 192 5.75 -14.79 31.01
CA VAL A 192 5.59 -14.61 32.45
C VAL A 192 5.79 -15.97 33.12
N SER A 193 6.80 -15.99 34.00
CA SER A 193 7.00 -16.95 35.08
C SER A 193 5.69 -17.63 35.53
N LEU A 194 5.74 -18.95 35.59
CA LEU A 194 4.71 -19.82 36.15
C LEU A 194 4.30 -19.36 37.55
N VAL A 195 3.21 -18.60 37.65
CA VAL A 195 2.38 -18.55 38.85
C VAL A 195 0.94 -18.71 38.37
N PRO A 196 0.30 -19.88 38.59
CA PRO A 196 -1.10 -20.03 38.21
C PRO A 196 -1.94 -19.11 39.09
N ALA A 197 -2.72 -18.23 38.46
CA ALA A 197 -3.83 -17.57 39.12
C ALA A 197 -4.79 -18.65 39.62
N SER A 198 -4.81 -18.89 40.93
CA SER A 198 -5.76 -19.78 41.58
C SER A 198 -7.15 -19.14 41.55
N VAL A 199 -7.91 -19.40 40.49
CA VAL A 199 -9.37 -19.23 40.53
C VAL A 199 -9.94 -20.47 41.24
N VAL A 200 -10.58 -20.24 42.37
CA VAL A 200 -11.20 -21.28 43.21
C VAL A 200 -12.12 -22.18 42.36
N PRO A 201 -11.95 -23.51 42.38
CA PRO A 201 -12.78 -24.40 41.57
C PRO A 201 -14.16 -24.54 42.23
N ARG A 202 -15.20 -23.98 41.60
CA ARG A 202 -16.58 -24.42 41.83
C ARG A 202 -17.04 -25.28 40.65
N LYS A 203 -17.19 -26.58 40.93
CA LYS A 203 -17.90 -27.64 40.20
C LYS A 203 -17.71 -27.69 38.67
N SER A 204 -16.84 -28.62 38.25
CA SER A 204 -16.88 -29.46 37.05
C SER A 204 -17.88 -29.08 35.93
N ALA A 205 -17.41 -28.33 34.94
CA ALA A 205 -17.66 -28.53 33.50
C ALA A 205 -16.89 -27.48 32.67
N GLU A 206 -16.08 -27.94 31.72
CA GLU A 206 -15.81 -27.25 30.43
C GLU A 206 -15.06 -25.90 30.37
N THR A 207 -13.94 -25.72 31.05
CA THR A 207 -12.95 -24.69 30.66
C THR A 207 -11.58 -25.32 30.37
N ALA A 208 -10.97 -24.96 29.25
CA ALA A 208 -9.61 -25.38 28.90
C ALA A 208 -8.63 -24.93 30.00
N GLN A 209 -7.76 -25.84 30.46
CA GLN A 209 -6.82 -25.55 31.55
C GLN A 209 -5.68 -24.59 31.12
N ARG A 210 -5.47 -24.37 29.82
CA ARG A 210 -4.43 -23.53 29.21
C ARG A 210 -4.89 -22.98 27.86
N TYR A 211 -4.48 -21.75 27.51
CA TYR A 211 -4.71 -21.13 26.20
C TYR A 211 -3.35 -20.96 25.49
N SER A 212 -3.17 -21.61 24.33
CA SER A 212 -1.95 -21.51 23.52
C SER A 212 -2.24 -21.93 22.08
N PHE A 213 -1.38 -21.52 21.12
CA PHE A 213 -1.48 -21.97 19.72
C PHE A 213 -1.47 -23.51 19.61
N SER A 214 -0.65 -24.16 20.44
CA SER A 214 -0.59 -25.63 20.51
C SER A 214 -1.90 -26.26 21.00
N GLU A 215 -2.67 -25.58 21.86
CA GLU A 215 -3.95 -26.12 22.33
C GLU A 215 -5.05 -25.98 21.28
N ASP A 216 -5.02 -24.94 20.42
CA ASP A 216 -5.91 -24.85 19.26
C ASP A 216 -5.68 -26.00 18.28
N TRP A 217 -4.42 -26.31 17.97
CA TRP A 217 -4.06 -27.45 17.13
C TRP A 217 -4.51 -28.77 17.75
N ARG A 218 -4.34 -28.93 19.07
CA ARG A 218 -4.80 -30.10 19.81
C ARG A 218 -6.33 -30.23 19.79
N ALA A 219 -7.05 -29.12 19.95
CA ALA A 219 -8.50 -29.07 19.86
C ALA A 219 -8.99 -29.48 18.46
N LEU A 220 -8.30 -29.04 17.39
CA LEU A 220 -8.57 -29.49 16.02
C LEU A 220 -8.38 -31.00 15.87
N GLY A 221 -7.31 -31.57 16.46
CA GLY A 221 -7.06 -33.00 16.45
C GLY A 221 -8.19 -33.81 17.11
N PHE A 222 -8.67 -33.35 18.27
CA PHE A 222 -9.81 -33.98 18.94
C PHE A 222 -11.13 -33.80 18.17
N LEU A 223 -11.37 -32.63 17.58
CA LEU A 223 -12.54 -32.37 16.74
C LEU A 223 -12.57 -33.34 15.54
N ALA A 224 -11.45 -33.49 14.85
CA ALA A 224 -11.35 -34.39 13.70
C ALA A 224 -11.52 -35.86 14.11
N ALA A 225 -10.88 -36.29 15.21
CA ALA A 225 -11.02 -37.65 15.74
C ALA A 225 -12.48 -37.96 16.13
N ASN A 226 -13.18 -37.00 16.75
CA ASN A 226 -14.59 -37.14 17.10
C ASN A 226 -15.51 -37.29 15.87
N CYS A 227 -15.25 -36.53 14.80
CA CYS A 227 -16.02 -36.66 13.56
C CYS A 227 -15.81 -38.03 12.88
N LEU A 228 -14.61 -38.61 13.03
CA LEU A 228 -14.24 -39.91 12.47
C LEU A 228 -14.61 -41.11 13.37
N ASP A 229 -15.38 -40.88 14.44
CA ASP A 229 -15.71 -41.90 15.46
C ASP A 229 -14.46 -42.62 16.03
N ALA A 230 -13.37 -41.86 16.20
CA ALA A 230 -12.11 -42.32 16.75
C ALA A 230 -11.87 -41.79 18.17
N GLU A 231 -11.06 -42.52 18.93
CA GLU A 231 -10.59 -42.17 20.26
C GLU A 231 -9.07 -41.99 20.24
N VAL A 232 -8.60 -40.88 20.80
CA VAL A 232 -7.17 -40.61 20.94
C VAL A 232 -6.72 -41.09 22.31
N LEU A 233 -5.85 -42.09 22.34
CA LEU A 233 -5.32 -42.68 23.56
C LEU A 233 -4.36 -41.73 24.27
N PRO A 234 -4.08 -41.91 25.58
CA PRO A 234 -3.09 -41.10 26.31
C PRO A 234 -1.69 -41.09 25.69
N SER A 235 -1.35 -42.10 24.89
CA SER A 235 -0.09 -42.19 24.15
C SER A 235 -0.05 -41.33 22.87
N GLY A 236 -1.15 -40.66 22.53
CA GLY A 236 -1.34 -39.93 21.27
C GLY A 236 -1.72 -40.81 20.08
N ASN A 237 -1.73 -42.14 20.24
CA ASN A 237 -2.18 -43.05 19.18
C ASN A 237 -3.71 -42.98 19.04
N VAL A 238 -4.20 -43.11 17.82
CA VAL A 238 -5.64 -43.06 17.51
C VAL A 238 -6.17 -44.47 17.31
N ALA A 239 -7.28 -44.81 17.99
CA ALA A 239 -7.96 -46.09 17.90
C ALA A 239 -9.45 -45.89 17.56
N PRO A 240 -10.16 -46.87 16.96
CA PRO A 240 -11.60 -46.78 16.77
C PRO A 240 -12.34 -46.72 18.11
N ARG A 241 -13.40 -45.92 18.23
CA ARG A 241 -14.18 -45.82 19.47
C ARG A 241 -14.98 -47.09 19.73
N ALA A 242 -14.89 -47.63 20.94
CA ALA A 242 -15.59 -48.85 21.33
C ALA A 242 -17.13 -48.66 21.25
N GLY A 243 -17.81 -49.51 20.48
CA GLY A 243 -19.28 -49.48 20.34
C GLY A 243 -19.82 -48.57 19.22
N ALA A 244 -18.97 -48.00 18.36
CA ALA A 244 -19.42 -47.24 17.19
C ALA A 244 -20.12 -48.15 16.15
N PRO A 245 -21.26 -47.73 15.55
CA PRO A 245 -22.02 -48.56 14.61
C PRO A 245 -21.29 -48.86 13.29
N SER A 246 -20.24 -48.11 12.97
CA SER A 246 -19.34 -48.31 11.83
C SER A 246 -17.91 -47.91 12.21
N SER A 247 -17.04 -48.87 12.55
CA SER A 247 -15.65 -48.54 12.88
C SER A 247 -14.88 -48.16 11.62
N ILE A 248 -14.54 -46.88 11.47
CA ILE A 248 -13.78 -46.42 10.31
C ILE A 248 -12.29 -46.76 10.51
N VAL A 249 -11.71 -47.55 9.60
CA VAL A 249 -10.27 -47.85 9.63
C VAL A 249 -9.51 -46.61 9.13
N LEU A 250 -8.68 -46.02 9.99
CA LEU A 250 -7.82 -44.87 9.65
C LEU A 250 -6.52 -45.35 9.00
N GLN A 251 -6.13 -44.72 7.91
CA GLN A 251 -4.86 -44.98 7.23
C GLN A 251 -3.68 -44.43 8.06
N PRO A 252 -2.45 -44.96 7.88
CA PRO A 252 -1.28 -44.47 8.61
C PRO A 252 -1.05 -42.95 8.52
N PRO A 253 -1.21 -42.28 7.35
CA PRO A 253 -1.10 -40.82 7.28
C PRO A 253 -2.13 -40.07 8.13
N GLU A 254 -3.38 -40.55 8.18
CA GLU A 254 -4.44 -39.95 9.02
C GLU A 254 -4.09 -40.09 10.51
N GLN A 255 -3.60 -41.26 10.92
CA GLN A 255 -3.18 -41.51 12.31
C GLN A 255 -1.97 -40.65 12.71
N ILE A 256 -0.99 -40.51 11.81
CA ILE A 256 0.20 -39.67 12.03
C ILE A 256 -0.22 -38.20 12.16
N PHE A 257 -1.07 -37.71 11.27
CA PHE A 257 -1.55 -36.33 11.31
C PHE A 257 -2.31 -36.02 12.61
N LEU A 258 -3.25 -36.87 13.01
CA LEU A 258 -3.99 -36.70 14.27
C LEU A 258 -3.08 -36.78 15.50
N LYS A 259 -2.10 -37.69 15.49
CA LYS A 259 -1.11 -37.80 16.56
C LYS A 259 -0.24 -36.55 16.66
N ARG A 260 0.19 -35.99 15.53
CA ARG A 260 0.97 -34.75 15.46
C ARG A 260 0.22 -33.57 16.07
N LEU A 261 -1.09 -33.47 15.86
CA LEU A 261 -1.92 -32.43 16.47
C LEU A 261 -2.10 -32.60 17.98
N VAL A 262 -2.32 -33.84 18.46
CA VAL A 262 -2.70 -34.07 19.86
C VAL A 262 -1.49 -34.29 20.79
N ALA A 263 -0.44 -34.93 20.30
CA ALA A 263 0.76 -35.29 21.04
C ALA A 263 2.02 -35.11 20.15
N PRO A 264 2.37 -33.86 19.79
CA PRO A 264 3.50 -33.56 18.90
C PRO A 264 4.83 -34.06 19.47
N GLY A 265 5.66 -34.63 18.60
CA GLY A 265 7.06 -34.92 18.90
C GLY A 265 7.91 -33.65 18.96
N ARG A 266 9.13 -33.76 19.54
CA ARG A 266 10.05 -32.61 19.67
C ARG A 266 10.45 -31.94 18.35
N MET A 267 10.39 -32.67 17.25
CA MET A 267 10.77 -32.19 15.91
C MET A 267 9.57 -31.78 15.05
N ASP A 268 8.34 -31.94 15.55
CA ASP A 268 7.14 -31.62 14.79
C ASP A 268 6.94 -30.10 14.76
N GLN A 269 6.92 -29.52 13.56
CA GLN A 269 6.51 -28.13 13.36
C GLN A 269 4.99 -28.03 13.41
N LEU A 270 4.44 -27.09 14.18
CA LEU A 270 2.99 -26.87 14.31
C LEU A 270 2.62 -25.48 13.81
N ASP A 271 2.80 -25.29 12.51
CA ASP A 271 2.36 -24.13 11.75
C ASP A 271 1.41 -24.55 10.63
N ALA A 272 0.58 -23.61 10.18
CA ALA A 272 -0.48 -23.89 9.22
C ALA A 272 0.03 -24.41 7.87
N ASP A 273 1.18 -23.93 7.39
CA ASP A 273 1.75 -24.35 6.10
C ASP A 273 2.27 -25.80 6.16
N SER A 274 2.94 -26.16 7.26
CA SER A 274 3.42 -27.52 7.50
C SER A 274 2.28 -28.51 7.69
N LEU A 275 1.22 -28.12 8.42
CA LEU A 275 0.02 -28.94 8.60
C LEU A 275 -0.81 -29.05 7.32
N GLY A 276 -0.89 -27.96 6.54
CA GLY A 276 -1.58 -27.93 5.24
C GLY A 276 -0.95 -28.88 4.24
N ARG A 277 0.40 -28.92 4.16
CA ARG A 277 1.14 -29.90 3.34
C ARG A 277 0.92 -31.33 3.81
N ALA A 278 0.95 -31.58 5.11
CA ALA A 278 0.66 -32.91 5.65
C ALA A 278 -0.78 -33.38 5.34
N LEU A 279 -1.75 -32.45 5.29
CA LEU A 279 -3.11 -32.76 4.84
C LEU A 279 -3.19 -33.06 3.35
N ASP A 280 -2.39 -32.39 2.51
CA ASP A 280 -2.30 -32.73 1.09
C ASP A 280 -1.79 -34.16 0.88
N ASP A 281 -0.83 -34.61 1.69
CA ASP A 281 -0.38 -36.00 1.69
C ASP A 281 -1.48 -36.97 2.15
N VAL A 282 -2.24 -36.62 3.19
CA VAL A 282 -3.39 -37.42 3.65
C VAL A 282 -4.46 -37.54 2.55
N ILE A 283 -4.84 -36.42 1.95
CA ILE A 283 -5.84 -36.36 0.88
C ILE A 283 -5.36 -37.15 -0.34
N THR A 284 -4.09 -36.99 -0.72
CA THR A 284 -3.49 -37.68 -1.86
C THR A 284 -3.40 -39.17 -1.60
N ASN A 285 -3.00 -39.63 -0.42
CA ASN A 285 -2.93 -41.06 -0.10
C ASN A 285 -4.30 -41.72 -0.05
N ILE A 286 -5.31 -41.05 0.53
CA ILE A 286 -6.69 -41.54 0.49
C ILE A 286 -7.18 -41.60 -0.97
N GLY A 287 -6.79 -40.60 -1.77
CA GLY A 287 -7.03 -40.55 -3.22
C GLY A 287 -6.30 -41.65 -4.01
N ILE A 288 -5.07 -42.03 -3.64
CA ILE A 288 -4.27 -43.09 -4.30
C ILE A 288 -4.82 -44.48 -3.95
N VAL A 289 -5.25 -44.69 -2.71
CA VAL A 289 -5.95 -45.92 -2.31
C VAL A 289 -7.32 -46.03 -3.01
N ALA A 290 -7.97 -44.89 -3.29
CA ALA A 290 -9.11 -44.81 -4.21
C ALA A 290 -8.70 -45.10 -5.66
N ALA A 291 -7.56 -44.57 -6.11
CA ALA A 291 -7.03 -44.69 -7.47
C ALA A 291 -6.63 -46.11 -7.85
N ALA A 292 -6.18 -46.90 -6.87
CA ALA A 292 -5.99 -48.34 -7.01
C ALA A 292 -7.30 -49.08 -7.38
N HIS A 293 -8.45 -48.42 -7.28
CA HIS A 293 -9.77 -48.90 -7.72
C HIS A 293 -10.63 -47.81 -8.42
N SER A 294 -10.06 -46.72 -8.98
CA SER A 294 -10.87 -45.54 -9.34
C SER A 294 -11.48 -45.62 -10.74
N GLY A 295 -12.68 -46.19 -10.79
CA GLY A 295 -13.73 -45.86 -11.74
C GLY A 295 -13.50 -46.19 -13.22
N SER A 296 -14.61 -46.39 -13.92
CA SER A 296 -14.59 -46.77 -15.34
C SER A 296 -15.39 -45.76 -16.15
N PHE A 297 -14.87 -45.36 -17.30
CA PHE A 297 -15.64 -44.66 -18.32
C PHE A 297 -16.55 -45.64 -19.05
N ILE A 298 -17.76 -45.23 -19.42
CA ILE A 298 -18.66 -46.06 -20.24
C ILE A 298 -18.72 -45.49 -21.66
N LEU A 299 -18.35 -46.31 -22.64
CA LEU A 299 -18.41 -46.00 -24.06
C LEU A 299 -19.46 -46.88 -24.75
N MET A 300 -20.37 -46.27 -25.51
CA MET A 300 -21.41 -46.95 -26.29
C MET A 300 -21.32 -46.53 -27.76
N PHE A 301 -21.69 -47.42 -28.68
CA PHE A 301 -21.73 -47.13 -30.11
C PHE A 301 -23.17 -46.91 -30.60
N ASP A 302 -23.34 -45.87 -31.43
CA ASP A 302 -24.59 -45.65 -32.17
C ASP A 302 -24.70 -46.65 -33.34
N LEU A 303 -25.91 -47.01 -33.75
CA LEU A 303 -26.16 -47.89 -34.90
C LEU A 303 -25.62 -47.30 -36.21
N GLN A 304 -25.49 -45.97 -36.28
CA GLN A 304 -24.96 -45.24 -37.43
C GLN A 304 -23.45 -44.94 -37.35
N SER A 305 -22.74 -45.46 -36.34
CA SER A 305 -21.32 -45.15 -36.09
C SER A 305 -20.33 -45.65 -37.15
N LYS A 306 -20.80 -46.46 -38.12
CA LYS A 306 -19.99 -47.16 -39.14
C LYS A 306 -18.89 -48.04 -38.55
N LEU A 307 -19.07 -48.54 -37.32
CA LEU A 307 -18.09 -49.37 -36.61
C LEU A 307 -17.64 -50.58 -37.46
N GLY A 308 -18.57 -51.28 -38.10
CA GLY A 308 -18.26 -52.43 -38.94
C GLY A 308 -17.34 -52.10 -40.12
N ASP A 309 -17.59 -51.00 -40.82
CA ASP A 309 -16.73 -50.55 -41.94
C ASP A 309 -15.35 -50.12 -41.45
N ALA A 310 -15.28 -49.44 -40.30
CA ALA A 310 -14.03 -48.98 -39.72
C ALA A 310 -13.16 -50.17 -39.28
N VAL A 311 -13.72 -51.11 -38.51
CA VAL A 311 -13.01 -52.32 -38.05
C VAL A 311 -12.63 -53.21 -39.23
N TYR A 312 -13.49 -53.35 -40.25
CA TYR A 312 -13.14 -54.10 -41.47
C TYR A 312 -11.91 -53.50 -42.16
N ARG A 313 -11.81 -52.16 -42.26
CA ARG A 313 -10.64 -51.50 -42.85
C ARG A 313 -9.39 -51.62 -41.98
N ALA A 314 -9.52 -51.40 -40.67
CA ALA A 314 -8.38 -51.45 -39.74
C ALA A 314 -7.86 -52.87 -39.47
N SER A 315 -8.71 -53.89 -39.62
CA SER A 315 -8.30 -55.30 -39.58
C SER A 315 -7.92 -55.87 -40.94
N GLU A 316 -7.78 -55.02 -41.97
CA GLU A 316 -7.47 -55.41 -43.36
C GLU A 316 -8.40 -56.52 -43.91
N GLY A 317 -9.67 -56.50 -43.49
CA GLY A 317 -10.70 -57.45 -43.90
C GLY A 317 -10.77 -58.74 -43.08
N ALA A 318 -10.00 -58.88 -42.00
CA ALA A 318 -10.03 -60.07 -41.13
C ALA A 318 -11.31 -60.21 -40.30
N ILE A 319 -12.01 -59.10 -40.02
CA ILE A 319 -13.30 -59.08 -39.30
C ILE A 319 -14.37 -58.55 -40.25
N ALA A 320 -15.34 -59.38 -40.61
CA ALA A 320 -16.41 -59.01 -41.53
C ALA A 320 -17.40 -58.00 -40.91
N THR A 321 -18.05 -57.21 -41.76
CA THR A 321 -18.95 -56.11 -41.34
C THR A 321 -20.21 -56.58 -40.61
N ASP A 322 -20.58 -57.85 -40.73
CA ASP A 322 -21.72 -58.49 -40.05
C ASP A 322 -21.35 -59.17 -38.71
N GLU A 323 -20.06 -59.26 -38.36
CA GLU A 323 -19.58 -59.88 -37.13
C GLU A 323 -19.49 -58.90 -35.94
N PHE A 324 -20.62 -58.29 -35.55
CA PHE A 324 -20.68 -57.22 -34.53
C PHE A 324 -19.99 -57.56 -33.20
N ARG A 325 -20.03 -58.84 -32.78
CA ARG A 325 -19.40 -59.27 -31.51
C ARG A 325 -17.87 -59.23 -31.59
N LYS A 326 -17.28 -59.69 -32.71
CA LYS A 326 -15.83 -59.62 -32.93
C LYS A 326 -15.37 -58.17 -33.13
N GLN A 327 -16.22 -57.32 -33.70
CA GLN A 327 -15.95 -55.88 -33.82
C GLN A 327 -15.84 -55.20 -32.45
N LEU A 328 -16.75 -55.51 -31.51
CA LEU A 328 -16.69 -54.97 -30.15
C LEU A 328 -15.49 -55.49 -29.35
N ASP A 329 -15.15 -56.78 -29.49
CA ASP A 329 -13.97 -57.35 -28.83
C ASP A 329 -12.67 -56.74 -29.38
N TRP A 330 -12.63 -56.40 -30.67
CA TRP A 330 -11.53 -55.64 -31.28
C TRP A 330 -11.40 -54.23 -30.71
N VAL A 331 -12.52 -53.49 -30.58
CA VAL A 331 -12.51 -52.15 -29.99
C VAL A 331 -12.04 -52.17 -28.54
N ARG A 332 -12.44 -53.18 -27.75
CA ARG A 332 -11.96 -53.34 -26.37
C ARG A 332 -10.44 -53.47 -26.33
N ALA A 333 -9.88 -54.34 -27.17
CA ALA A 333 -8.44 -54.52 -27.27
C ALA A 333 -7.70 -53.25 -27.75
N ASP A 334 -8.28 -52.49 -28.68
CA ASP A 334 -7.72 -51.24 -29.20
C ASP A 334 -7.72 -50.12 -28.13
N VAL A 335 -8.78 -50.01 -27.34
CA VAL A 335 -8.89 -49.02 -26.27
C VAL A 335 -8.03 -49.39 -25.05
N ASP A 336 -7.92 -50.69 -24.73
CA ASP A 336 -7.03 -51.21 -23.66
C ASP A 336 -5.54 -50.99 -23.99
N GLY A 337 -5.19 -50.84 -25.27
CA GLY A 337 -3.84 -50.48 -25.73
C GLY A 337 -3.40 -49.06 -25.38
N GLY A 338 -4.31 -48.22 -24.88
CA GLY A 338 -4.08 -46.83 -24.51
C GLY A 338 -4.89 -45.86 -25.37
N ALA A 339 -5.50 -44.86 -24.74
CA ALA A 339 -6.35 -43.89 -25.41
C ALA A 339 -6.06 -42.46 -24.94
N THR A 340 -6.13 -41.50 -25.86
CA THR A 340 -5.98 -40.07 -25.59
C THR A 340 -7.29 -39.36 -25.94
N LEU A 341 -7.84 -38.63 -24.98
CA LEU A 341 -9.01 -37.79 -25.16
C LEU A 341 -8.58 -36.38 -25.58
N LEU A 342 -9.18 -35.86 -26.64
CA LEU A 342 -8.97 -34.50 -27.14
C LEU A 342 -10.19 -33.64 -26.78
N VAL A 343 -9.95 -32.58 -26.01
CA VAL A 343 -10.97 -31.67 -25.48
C VAL A 343 -10.79 -30.28 -26.11
N PRO A 344 -11.83 -29.68 -26.73
CA PRO A 344 -11.75 -28.29 -27.20
C PRO A 344 -11.46 -27.30 -26.07
N ARG A 345 -10.68 -26.23 -26.35
CA ARG A 345 -10.37 -25.17 -25.35
C ARG A 345 -11.62 -24.47 -24.82
N GLU A 346 -12.64 -24.31 -25.66
CA GLU A 346 -13.98 -23.87 -25.27
C GLU A 346 -14.95 -25.05 -25.39
N PHE A 347 -15.48 -25.54 -24.27
CA PHE A 347 -16.33 -26.72 -24.24
C PHE A 347 -17.68 -26.43 -23.56
N ASP A 348 -18.78 -26.56 -24.31
CA ASP A 348 -20.15 -26.53 -23.79
C ASP A 348 -20.58 -27.97 -23.44
N PRO A 349 -20.84 -28.31 -22.16
CA PRO A 349 -21.28 -29.65 -21.77
C PRO A 349 -22.58 -30.11 -22.44
N ALA A 350 -23.46 -29.19 -22.86
CA ALA A 350 -24.75 -29.55 -23.45
C ALA A 350 -24.67 -29.96 -24.93
N ASN A 351 -23.79 -29.31 -25.71
CA ASN A 351 -23.69 -29.49 -27.17
C ASN A 351 -22.27 -29.84 -27.66
N GLY A 352 -21.30 -29.90 -26.75
CA GLY A 352 -19.90 -30.18 -27.04
C GLY A 352 -19.67 -31.56 -27.62
N ARG A 353 -18.56 -31.71 -28.35
CA ARG A 353 -18.11 -32.98 -28.92
C ARG A 353 -16.69 -33.25 -28.44
N LEU A 354 -16.44 -34.50 -28.05
CA LEU A 354 -15.11 -34.97 -27.66
C LEU A 354 -14.58 -35.92 -28.74
N LYS A 355 -13.26 -36.05 -28.84
CA LYS A 355 -12.63 -37.07 -29.69
C LYS A 355 -11.74 -37.96 -28.84
N LEU A 356 -11.94 -39.27 -28.91
CA LEU A 356 -11.04 -40.26 -28.32
C LEU A 356 -10.17 -40.84 -29.44
N VAL A 357 -8.87 -40.87 -29.24
CA VAL A 357 -7.89 -41.33 -30.22
C VAL A 357 -7.07 -42.46 -29.61
N THR A 358 -6.98 -43.57 -30.32
CA THR A 358 -6.12 -44.72 -29.99
C THR A 358 -5.00 -44.84 -31.03
N ASP A 359 -4.18 -45.87 -30.92
CA ASP A 359 -3.15 -46.13 -31.92
C ASP A 359 -3.73 -46.47 -33.30
N SER A 360 -4.89 -47.11 -33.36
CA SER A 360 -5.49 -47.58 -34.61
C SER A 360 -6.69 -46.76 -35.08
N MET A 361 -7.40 -46.06 -34.18
CA MET A 361 -8.72 -45.47 -34.46
C MET A 361 -8.89 -44.04 -33.92
N THR A 362 -9.89 -43.35 -34.47
CA THR A 362 -10.44 -42.11 -33.91
C THR A 362 -11.96 -42.23 -33.75
N TYR A 363 -12.43 -41.94 -32.53
CA TYR A 363 -13.82 -42.05 -32.11
C TYR A 363 -14.39 -40.64 -31.82
N ARG A 364 -15.51 -40.26 -32.45
CA ARG A 364 -16.21 -38.98 -32.18
C ARG A 364 -17.34 -39.20 -31.18
N LEU A 365 -17.31 -38.51 -30.05
CA LEU A 365 -18.17 -38.74 -28.89
C LEU A 365 -19.16 -37.59 -28.66
N ARG A 366 -20.35 -37.94 -28.15
CA ARG A 366 -21.39 -37.02 -27.68
C ARG A 366 -21.97 -37.50 -26.34
N PRO A 367 -22.67 -36.64 -25.57
CA PRO A 367 -23.31 -37.05 -24.33
C PRO A 367 -24.56 -37.90 -24.59
N SER A 368 -24.94 -38.68 -23.58
CA SER A 368 -26.23 -39.36 -23.53
C SER A 368 -27.35 -38.37 -23.19
N ARG A 369 -28.52 -38.52 -23.82
CA ARG A 369 -29.71 -37.71 -23.56
C ARG A 369 -30.89 -38.63 -23.26
N GLY A 370 -31.55 -38.44 -22.12
CA GLY A 370 -32.85 -39.05 -21.82
C GLY A 370 -33.99 -38.23 -22.42
N GLU A 371 -35.16 -38.83 -22.65
CA GLU A 371 -36.36 -38.09 -23.07
C GLU A 371 -36.70 -37.01 -22.03
N GLY A 372 -36.40 -35.75 -22.34
CA GLY A 372 -36.66 -34.59 -21.47
C GLY A 372 -35.62 -34.28 -20.40
N SER A 373 -34.46 -34.93 -20.36
CA SER A 373 -33.39 -34.66 -19.37
C SER A 373 -32.25 -33.80 -19.92
N ALA A 374 -31.50 -33.15 -19.02
CA ALA A 374 -30.23 -32.50 -19.36
C ALA A 374 -29.23 -33.51 -19.96
N ALA A 375 -28.30 -33.03 -20.78
CA ALA A 375 -27.23 -33.85 -21.35
C ALA A 375 -26.26 -34.26 -20.25
N VAL A 376 -25.95 -35.56 -20.14
CA VAL A 376 -25.06 -36.09 -19.11
C VAL A 376 -23.95 -36.92 -19.77
N TRP A 377 -22.72 -36.72 -19.30
CA TRP A 377 -21.49 -37.30 -19.84
C TRP A 377 -20.99 -38.52 -19.04
N ASP A 378 -21.86 -39.14 -18.24
CA ASP A 378 -21.56 -40.43 -17.58
C ASP A 378 -21.56 -41.63 -18.56
N ILE A 379 -22.20 -41.48 -19.72
CA ILE A 379 -22.16 -42.44 -20.83
C ILE A 379 -21.84 -41.65 -22.10
N ALA A 380 -20.69 -41.90 -22.71
CA ALA A 380 -20.35 -41.33 -24.01
C ALA A 380 -20.89 -42.19 -25.15
N ILE A 381 -21.55 -41.56 -26.11
CA ILE A 381 -22.06 -42.22 -27.31
C ILE A 381 -21.15 -41.86 -28.48
N CYS A 382 -20.54 -42.88 -29.08
CA CYS A 382 -19.74 -42.75 -30.29
C CYS A 382 -20.66 -42.65 -31.51
N GLN A 383 -20.60 -41.51 -32.21
CA GLN A 383 -21.40 -41.23 -33.40
C GLN A 383 -20.71 -41.63 -34.70
N GLU A 384 -19.38 -41.67 -34.70
CA GLU A 384 -18.58 -41.92 -35.90
C GLU A 384 -17.20 -42.46 -35.49
N VAL A 385 -16.76 -43.50 -36.20
CA VAL A 385 -15.46 -44.14 -36.01
C VAL A 385 -14.74 -44.19 -37.35
N GLU A 386 -13.46 -43.82 -37.36
CA GLU A 386 -12.60 -43.83 -38.55
C GLU A 386 -11.21 -44.40 -38.21
N PRO A 387 -10.57 -45.17 -39.11
CA PRO A 387 -9.16 -45.55 -38.97
C PRO A 387 -8.26 -44.32 -38.87
N ARG A 388 -7.23 -44.39 -38.03
CA ARG A 388 -6.32 -43.26 -37.80
C ARG A 388 -5.58 -42.89 -39.08
N ALA A 389 -5.69 -41.62 -39.50
CA ALA A 389 -4.92 -41.08 -40.61
C ALA A 389 -3.47 -40.76 -40.18
N ALA A 390 -2.48 -40.96 -41.08
CA ALA A 390 -1.06 -40.78 -40.80
C ALA A 390 -0.60 -39.33 -40.46
N SER A 391 -1.51 -38.36 -40.56
CA SER A 391 -1.24 -36.94 -40.25
C SER A 391 -2.43 -36.30 -39.56
N PHE A 392 -2.20 -35.67 -38.41
CA PHE A 392 -3.20 -34.98 -37.60
C PHE A 392 -2.83 -33.50 -37.44
N SER A 393 -3.75 -32.57 -37.70
CA SER A 393 -3.56 -31.16 -37.34
C SER A 393 -4.10 -30.94 -35.93
N VAL A 394 -3.22 -30.62 -34.98
CA VAL A 394 -3.63 -30.18 -33.63
C VAL A 394 -4.23 -28.77 -33.75
N GLY A 395 -5.55 -28.68 -33.73
CA GLY A 395 -6.26 -27.39 -33.61
C GLY A 395 -6.29 -26.89 -32.16
N ASP A 396 -7.26 -26.03 -31.81
CA ASP A 396 -7.55 -25.53 -30.45
C ASP A 396 -8.08 -26.62 -29.49
N THR A 397 -7.36 -27.72 -29.31
CA THR A 397 -7.71 -28.83 -28.41
C THR A 397 -6.58 -29.13 -27.43
N VAL A 398 -6.93 -29.51 -26.20
CA VAL A 398 -6.03 -29.99 -25.14
C VAL A 398 -6.09 -31.52 -25.11
N GLU A 399 -4.93 -32.17 -24.97
CA GLU A 399 -4.80 -33.63 -24.95
C GLU A 399 -4.78 -34.16 -23.51
N HIS A 400 -5.53 -35.22 -23.26
CA HIS A 400 -5.60 -35.91 -21.97
C HIS A 400 -5.41 -37.41 -22.18
N ALA A 401 -4.30 -37.97 -21.69
CA ALA A 401 -4.12 -39.42 -21.67
C ALA A 401 -5.12 -40.07 -20.69
N ILE A 402 -5.87 -41.07 -21.15
CA ILE A 402 -6.83 -41.81 -20.32
C ILE A 402 -6.13 -43.04 -19.76
N GLY A 403 -5.93 -43.04 -18.44
CA GLY A 403 -5.35 -44.17 -17.69
C GLY A 403 -6.38 -45.03 -16.98
N GLN A 404 -7.66 -44.69 -17.05
CA GLN A 404 -8.79 -45.39 -16.42
C GLN A 404 -9.45 -46.36 -17.41
N GLU A 405 -10.10 -47.42 -16.89
CA GLU A 405 -10.75 -48.44 -17.73
C GLU A 405 -11.92 -47.83 -18.53
N ILE A 406 -12.01 -48.12 -19.83
CA ILE A 406 -13.13 -47.73 -20.68
C ILE A 406 -13.98 -48.98 -20.98
N LEU A 407 -15.12 -49.10 -20.32
CA LEU A 407 -16.06 -50.20 -20.51
C LEU A 407 -16.92 -49.98 -21.76
N VAL A 408 -16.69 -50.83 -22.76
CA VAL A 408 -17.46 -50.82 -24.01
C VAL A 408 -18.79 -51.57 -23.85
N ALA A 409 -19.89 -50.82 -23.90
CA ALA A 409 -21.26 -51.32 -23.78
C ALA A 409 -21.87 -51.71 -25.14
N THR A 410 -22.67 -52.77 -25.14
CA THR A 410 -23.28 -53.37 -26.36
C THR A 410 -24.55 -52.64 -26.83
N GLY A 411 -25.09 -51.72 -26.02
CA GLY A 411 -26.30 -50.95 -26.31
C GLY A 411 -26.82 -50.22 -25.07
N ILE A 412 -27.87 -49.41 -25.24
CA ILE A 412 -28.31 -48.46 -24.20
C ILE A 412 -28.73 -49.12 -22.88
N ARG A 413 -29.40 -50.27 -22.93
CA ARG A 413 -29.77 -51.03 -21.73
C ARG A 413 -28.53 -51.54 -20.99
N ASN A 414 -27.58 -52.12 -21.71
CA ASN A 414 -26.33 -52.61 -21.13
C ASN A 414 -25.46 -51.48 -20.54
N ALA A 415 -25.46 -50.29 -21.17
CA ALA A 415 -24.78 -49.10 -20.65
C ALA A 415 -25.44 -48.58 -19.37
N GLN A 416 -26.77 -48.54 -19.31
CA GLN A 416 -27.52 -48.15 -18.12
C GLN A 416 -27.37 -49.14 -16.96
N ASP A 417 -27.41 -50.45 -17.24
CA ASP A 417 -27.18 -51.49 -16.24
C ASP A 417 -25.75 -51.44 -15.68
N THR A 418 -24.76 -51.20 -16.56
CA THR A 418 -23.35 -51.05 -16.17
C THR A 418 -23.16 -49.79 -15.31
N ARG A 419 -23.79 -48.67 -15.70
CA ARG A 419 -23.80 -47.44 -14.92
C ARG A 419 -24.43 -47.63 -13.55
N ALA A 420 -25.58 -48.31 -13.47
CA ALA A 420 -26.27 -48.59 -12.21
C ALA A 420 -25.44 -49.51 -11.29
N ARG A 421 -24.71 -50.46 -11.86
CA ARG A 421 -23.83 -51.37 -11.13
C ARG A 421 -22.59 -50.67 -10.55
N LEU A 422 -22.01 -49.74 -11.31
CA LEU A 422 -20.81 -48.99 -10.90
C LEU A 422 -21.14 -47.78 -10.00
N GLY A 423 -22.36 -47.23 -10.10
CA GLY A 423 -22.82 -46.13 -9.26
C GLY A 423 -21.89 -44.90 -9.32
N PRO A 424 -21.31 -44.45 -8.20
CA PRO A 424 -20.42 -43.29 -8.15
C PRO A 424 -19.04 -43.52 -8.80
N ASP A 425 -18.70 -44.77 -9.14
CA ASP A 425 -17.43 -45.12 -9.79
C ASP A 425 -17.50 -44.92 -11.32
N VAL A 426 -18.62 -44.48 -11.88
CA VAL A 426 -18.70 -44.07 -13.28
C VAL A 426 -18.08 -42.70 -13.46
N LEU A 427 -17.07 -42.61 -14.33
CA LEU A 427 -16.38 -41.35 -14.60
C LEU A 427 -17.12 -40.52 -15.65
N ASP A 428 -17.20 -39.21 -15.41
CA ASP A 428 -17.81 -38.25 -16.33
C ASP A 428 -16.79 -37.81 -17.39
N TRP A 429 -17.11 -38.07 -18.67
CA TRP A 429 -16.25 -37.74 -19.80
C TRP A 429 -15.97 -36.23 -19.97
N SER A 430 -16.84 -35.35 -19.45
CA SER A 430 -16.68 -33.89 -19.46
C SER A 430 -15.81 -33.34 -18.33
N ALA A 431 -15.45 -34.16 -17.34
CA ALA A 431 -14.61 -33.73 -16.22
C ALA A 431 -13.24 -33.18 -16.68
N PHE A 432 -12.72 -33.65 -17.82
CA PHE A 432 -11.49 -33.13 -18.42
C PHE A 432 -11.62 -31.72 -18.99
N ALA A 433 -12.85 -31.27 -19.30
CA ALA A 433 -13.12 -29.89 -19.70
C ALA A 433 -13.30 -28.95 -18.50
N ALA A 434 -13.63 -29.50 -17.32
CA ALA A 434 -13.89 -28.75 -16.10
C ALA A 434 -12.62 -28.40 -15.29
N SER A 435 -11.42 -28.69 -15.81
CA SER A 435 -10.18 -28.29 -15.17
C SER A 435 -10.12 -26.76 -15.12
N PRO A 436 -10.29 -26.13 -13.95
CA PRO A 436 -10.16 -24.69 -13.88
C PRO A 436 -8.66 -24.42 -14.04
N GLN A 437 -8.28 -23.73 -15.11
CA GLN A 437 -7.30 -22.67 -14.89
C GLN A 437 -7.98 -21.60 -14.02
N GLY A 438 -8.20 -21.95 -12.76
CA GLY A 438 -8.35 -21.00 -11.70
C GLY A 438 -7.01 -20.31 -11.62
N ARG A 439 -6.89 -19.15 -12.27
CA ARG A 439 -6.06 -18.09 -11.71
C ARG A 439 -6.60 -17.91 -10.30
N SER A 440 -5.87 -18.43 -9.32
CA SER A 440 -6.06 -18.01 -7.93
C SER A 440 -5.87 -16.49 -7.95
N PRO A 441 -6.91 -15.66 -7.73
CA PRO A 441 -6.72 -14.23 -7.64
C PRO A 441 -5.92 -14.00 -6.36
N GLY A 442 -4.63 -13.69 -6.48
CA GLY A 442 -3.79 -13.46 -5.32
C GLY A 442 -2.30 -13.67 -5.56
N THR A 443 -1.87 -14.85 -5.99
CA THR A 443 -0.42 -15.16 -6.03
C THR A 443 0.29 -14.57 -7.26
N GLY A 444 -0.33 -14.64 -8.45
CA GLY A 444 0.22 -14.05 -9.67
C GLY A 444 0.31 -12.52 -9.61
N ASP A 445 -0.73 -11.89 -9.06
CA ASP A 445 -0.83 -10.44 -8.92
C ASP A 445 0.15 -9.89 -7.88
N THR A 446 0.34 -10.61 -6.76
CA THR A 446 1.31 -10.23 -5.73
C THR A 446 2.74 -10.27 -6.26
N ASN A 447 3.10 -11.32 -7.00
CA ASN A 447 4.43 -11.40 -7.60
C ASN A 447 4.66 -10.31 -8.66
N ALA A 448 3.66 -10.00 -9.49
CA ALA A 448 3.75 -8.92 -10.47
C ALA A 448 3.98 -7.55 -9.82
N VAL A 449 3.25 -7.23 -8.74
CA VAL A 449 3.45 -5.99 -7.99
C VAL A 449 4.82 -5.95 -7.32
N LYS A 450 5.24 -7.06 -6.69
CA LYS A 450 6.56 -7.18 -6.06
C LYS A 450 7.67 -6.90 -7.08
N ARG A 451 7.65 -7.57 -8.23
CA ARG A 451 8.61 -7.36 -9.33
C ARG A 451 8.62 -5.92 -9.82
N ALA A 452 7.45 -5.32 -10.03
CA ALA A 452 7.35 -3.92 -10.47
C ALA A 452 7.96 -2.95 -9.44
N LEU A 453 7.69 -3.13 -8.14
CA LEU A 453 8.25 -2.29 -7.08
C LEU A 453 9.76 -2.51 -6.91
N LEU A 454 10.24 -3.77 -6.99
CA LEU A 454 11.67 -4.09 -7.02
C LEU A 454 12.36 -3.41 -8.19
N LEU A 455 11.75 -3.46 -9.39
CA LEU A 455 12.29 -2.83 -10.59
C LEU A 455 12.44 -1.31 -10.40
N ILE A 456 11.40 -0.62 -9.89
CA ILE A 456 11.49 0.81 -9.58
C ILE A 456 12.66 1.08 -8.62
N GLN A 457 12.77 0.29 -7.56
CA GLN A 457 13.78 0.50 -6.52
C GLN A 457 15.20 0.23 -6.99
N ILE A 458 15.40 -0.79 -7.82
CA ILE A 458 16.71 -1.13 -8.39
C ILE A 458 17.14 -0.09 -9.42
N ILE A 459 16.24 0.36 -10.30
CA ILE A 459 16.56 1.41 -11.26
C ILE A 459 16.89 2.73 -10.54
N GLU A 460 16.17 3.08 -9.47
CA GLU A 460 16.52 4.21 -8.61
C GLU A 460 17.92 4.05 -8.00
N ALA A 461 18.22 2.87 -7.44
CA ALA A 461 19.50 2.60 -6.79
C ALA A 461 20.67 2.60 -7.79
N VAL A 462 20.51 2.02 -8.99
CA VAL A 462 21.51 2.06 -10.06
C VAL A 462 21.74 3.50 -10.54
N ALA A 463 20.66 4.26 -10.74
CA ALA A 463 20.77 5.67 -11.13
C ALA A 463 21.53 6.49 -10.08
N LYS A 464 21.32 6.21 -8.78
CA LYS A 464 22.06 6.84 -7.68
C LYS A 464 23.51 6.35 -7.58
N ALA A 465 23.76 5.07 -7.83
CA ALA A 465 25.11 4.52 -7.84
C ALA A 465 25.98 5.16 -8.92
N LEU A 466 25.39 5.55 -10.06
CA LEU A 466 26.11 6.24 -11.13
C LEU A 466 26.38 7.72 -10.84
N GLU A 467 25.81 8.28 -9.77
CA GLU A 467 26.19 9.59 -9.21
C GLU A 467 27.44 9.49 -8.29
N VAL A 468 28.10 8.32 -8.26
CA VAL A 468 29.45 8.09 -7.68
C VAL A 468 30.51 8.21 -8.78
N TYR A 469 31.31 9.27 -8.73
CA TYR A 469 32.16 9.68 -9.86
C TYR A 469 33.60 9.16 -9.74
N PRO A 470 34.11 8.39 -10.71
CA PRO A 470 35.52 8.00 -10.76
C PRO A 470 36.42 9.22 -10.97
N VAL A 471 37.46 9.34 -10.15
CA VAL A 471 38.38 10.47 -10.18
C VAL A 471 39.84 10.01 -10.19
N GLU A 472 40.66 10.70 -10.99
CA GLU A 472 42.12 10.59 -10.92
C GLU A 472 42.71 11.75 -10.11
N VAL A 473 43.74 11.45 -9.32
CA VAL A 473 44.52 12.44 -8.58
C VAL A 473 45.60 13.02 -9.49
N LEU A 474 45.57 14.34 -9.71
CA LEU A 474 46.54 15.10 -10.49
C LEU A 474 47.70 15.61 -9.64
N ASP A 475 47.42 16.07 -8.43
CA ASP A 475 48.41 16.66 -7.51
C ASP A 475 47.96 16.51 -6.05
N THR A 476 48.91 16.45 -5.13
CA THR A 476 48.67 16.48 -3.67
C THR A 476 49.70 17.39 -3.02
N GLY A 477 49.30 18.10 -1.97
CA GLY A 477 50.24 18.96 -1.27
C GLY A 477 49.73 19.46 0.08
N ARG A 478 50.53 20.34 0.69
CA ARG A 478 50.18 21.06 1.92
C ARG A 478 50.38 22.55 1.73
N GLN A 479 49.39 23.34 2.12
CA GLN A 479 49.45 24.79 2.12
C GLN A 479 48.89 25.29 3.47
N ASP A 480 49.63 26.14 4.18
CA ASP A 480 49.25 26.69 5.49
C ASP A 480 48.84 25.63 6.54
N GLY A 481 49.51 24.47 6.51
CA GLY A 481 49.23 23.34 7.41
C GLY A 481 48.03 22.47 7.04
N ARG A 482 47.25 22.86 6.01
CA ARG A 482 46.12 22.10 5.47
C ARG A 482 46.55 21.25 4.28
N ARG A 483 45.98 20.05 4.13
CA ARG A 483 46.25 19.14 3.02
C ARG A 483 45.28 19.41 1.88
N TYR A 484 45.76 19.34 0.64
CA TYR A 484 44.91 19.46 -0.53
C TYR A 484 45.19 18.36 -1.55
N VAL A 485 44.18 18.09 -2.37
CA VAL A 485 44.23 17.20 -3.53
C VAL A 485 43.61 17.89 -4.73
N VAL A 486 44.24 17.75 -5.91
CA VAL A 486 43.67 18.20 -7.18
C VAL A 486 43.18 16.97 -7.93
N LEU A 487 41.89 16.95 -8.28
CA LEU A 487 41.21 15.84 -8.92
C LEU A 487 40.75 16.20 -10.32
N ARG A 488 40.55 15.20 -11.17
CA ARG A 488 39.68 15.32 -12.36
C ARG A 488 38.91 14.03 -12.58
N ALA A 489 37.87 14.08 -13.41
CA ALA A 489 37.19 12.86 -13.85
C ALA A 489 38.18 11.91 -14.51
N GLU A 490 38.10 10.63 -14.16
CA GLU A 490 38.87 9.60 -14.82
C GLU A 490 38.42 9.48 -16.30
N PRO A 491 39.32 9.70 -17.28
CA PRO A 491 38.94 9.62 -18.68
C PRO A 491 38.67 8.18 -19.09
N ASN A 492 37.71 7.96 -20.01
CA ASN A 492 37.43 6.66 -20.61
C ASN A 492 37.14 5.53 -19.60
N ASN A 493 36.60 5.85 -18.44
CA ASN A 493 36.25 4.85 -17.43
C ASN A 493 35.02 4.03 -17.88
N ASP A 494 34.96 2.76 -17.47
CA ASP A 494 33.88 1.88 -17.89
C ASP A 494 32.52 2.32 -17.33
N ARG A 495 32.47 2.97 -16.16
CA ARG A 495 31.22 3.50 -15.60
C ARG A 495 30.61 4.60 -16.45
N ASP A 496 31.40 5.46 -17.08
CA ASP A 496 30.90 6.53 -17.97
C ASP A 496 30.39 5.96 -19.28
N ARG A 497 31.05 4.92 -19.81
CA ARG A 497 30.55 4.18 -20.98
C ARG A 497 29.20 3.53 -20.66
N LEU A 498 29.08 2.96 -19.46
CA LEU A 498 27.86 2.31 -18.96
C LEU A 498 26.77 3.34 -18.63
N ALA A 499 27.12 4.46 -17.99
CA ALA A 499 26.23 5.58 -17.70
C ALA A 499 25.65 6.17 -18.99
N LYS A 500 26.51 6.43 -19.98
CA LYS A 500 26.09 6.94 -21.29
C LYS A 500 25.12 6.01 -22.00
N ARG A 501 25.34 4.70 -21.89
CA ARG A 501 24.48 3.67 -22.48
C ARG A 501 23.09 3.64 -21.84
N ILE A 502 22.99 3.86 -20.52
CA ILE A 502 21.71 3.97 -19.82
C ILE A 502 21.17 5.41 -19.72
N GLY A 503 21.74 6.35 -20.47
CA GLY A 503 21.27 7.74 -20.57
C GLY A 503 21.62 8.66 -19.40
N ILE A 504 22.58 8.28 -18.55
CA ILE A 504 23.11 9.08 -17.43
C ILE A 504 24.33 9.90 -17.86
N VAL A 505 24.53 11.05 -17.19
CA VAL A 505 25.59 12.02 -17.50
C VAL A 505 26.95 11.44 -17.12
N GLU A 506 27.90 11.47 -18.06
CA GLU A 506 29.30 11.06 -17.83
C GLU A 506 29.97 11.92 -16.75
N SER A 507 30.84 11.32 -15.96
CA SER A 507 31.52 11.91 -14.79
C SER A 507 32.25 13.21 -15.12
N ALA A 508 32.87 13.31 -16.30
CA ALA A 508 33.51 14.56 -16.75
C ALA A 508 32.49 15.70 -16.87
N SER A 509 31.33 15.43 -17.48
CA SER A 509 30.25 16.41 -17.61
C SER A 509 29.57 16.67 -16.26
N ALA A 510 29.48 15.67 -15.39
CA ALA A 510 28.92 15.80 -14.05
C ALA A 510 29.80 16.69 -13.15
N LEU A 511 31.12 16.51 -13.13
CA LEU A 511 32.03 17.38 -12.36
C LEU A 511 31.99 18.83 -12.85
N VAL A 512 31.88 19.06 -14.16
CA VAL A 512 31.68 20.41 -14.71
C VAL A 512 30.38 20.99 -14.15
N ARG A 513 29.27 20.24 -14.19
CA ARG A 513 27.98 20.64 -13.60
C ARG A 513 28.04 20.91 -12.09
N LEU A 514 28.83 20.15 -11.36
CA LEU A 514 28.92 20.26 -9.91
C LEU A 514 29.76 21.47 -9.47
N PHE A 515 30.93 21.65 -10.09
CA PHE A 515 31.96 22.56 -9.57
C PHE A 515 32.20 23.80 -10.45
N GLU A 516 32.01 23.71 -11.77
CA GLU A 516 32.14 24.87 -12.69
C GLU A 516 30.81 25.65 -12.81
N GLU A 517 29.69 25.07 -12.37
CA GLU A 517 28.34 25.50 -12.75
C GLU A 517 27.42 26.02 -11.57
N GLU A 518 28.00 26.36 -10.39
CA GLU A 518 27.47 27.05 -9.14
C GLU A 518 26.24 26.30 -8.73
N HIS A 519 26.50 25.09 -8.30
CA HIS A 519 25.61 24.45 -7.37
C HIS A 519 26.13 24.73 -5.96
N GLN A 520 25.19 24.88 -5.02
CA GLN A 520 25.46 24.73 -3.57
C GLN A 520 26.08 23.36 -3.25
N GLU A 521 26.11 22.42 -4.20
CA GLU A 521 26.76 21.12 -4.07
C GLU A 521 28.29 21.23 -4.07
N ALA A 522 28.88 22.29 -4.64
CA ALA A 522 30.30 22.58 -4.42
C ALA A 522 30.59 22.88 -2.93
N GLU A 523 29.63 23.48 -2.21
CA GLU A 523 29.70 23.71 -0.76
C GLU A 523 29.25 22.47 0.06
N ALA A 524 28.80 21.38 -0.59
CA ALA A 524 28.51 20.14 0.11
C ALA A 524 29.81 19.48 0.59
N LYS A 525 29.72 18.73 1.69
CA LYS A 525 30.81 17.85 2.12
C LYS A 525 30.88 16.65 1.17
N TRP A 526 32.05 16.47 0.58
CA TRP A 526 32.34 15.34 -0.30
C TRP A 526 33.16 14.30 0.46
N ARG A 527 33.19 13.09 -0.07
CA ARG A 527 34.10 12.04 0.37
C ARG A 527 34.84 11.45 -0.80
N LEU A 528 36.11 11.14 -0.57
CA LEU A 528 36.94 10.34 -1.45
C LEU A 528 36.97 8.92 -0.91
N SER A 529 36.49 7.99 -1.73
CA SER A 529 36.29 6.59 -1.33
C SER A 529 36.98 5.66 -2.32
N GLN A 530 37.36 4.48 -1.86
CA GLN A 530 37.73 3.35 -2.72
C GLN A 530 36.51 2.50 -3.12
N ALA A 531 35.35 2.74 -2.50
CA ALA A 531 34.12 2.00 -2.75
C ALA A 531 33.36 2.57 -3.96
N ALA A 532 33.33 1.78 -5.03
CA ALA A 532 32.64 2.11 -6.28
C ALA A 532 31.12 1.88 -6.22
N SER A 533 30.67 0.91 -5.44
CA SER A 533 29.27 0.51 -5.32
C SER A 533 28.59 1.20 -4.15
N LEU A 534 27.25 1.29 -4.21
CA LEU A 534 26.47 1.63 -3.03
C LEU A 534 26.48 0.44 -2.04
N GLY A 535 26.45 0.71 -0.74
CA GLY A 535 26.39 -0.28 0.34
C GLY A 535 27.73 -0.89 0.74
N ALA A 536 28.80 -0.63 -0.02
CA ALA A 536 30.15 -1.10 0.31
C ALA A 536 30.75 -0.36 1.53
N THR A 537 31.67 -1.02 2.23
CA THR A 537 32.32 -0.51 3.44
C THR A 537 33.12 0.78 3.17
N ARG A 538 32.94 1.77 4.05
CA ARG A 538 33.48 3.14 3.91
C ARG A 538 34.51 3.51 4.98
N ALA A 539 35.17 2.52 5.57
CA ALA A 539 36.05 2.72 6.73
C ALA A 539 37.29 3.58 6.42
N ALA A 540 37.66 3.73 5.14
CA ALA A 540 38.81 4.51 4.68
C ALA A 540 38.42 5.76 3.88
N ASP A 541 37.15 6.20 3.96
CA ASP A 541 36.69 7.39 3.26
C ASP A 541 37.31 8.65 3.86
N VAL A 542 37.86 9.52 3.02
CA VAL A 542 38.45 10.81 3.42
C VAL A 542 37.49 11.94 3.11
N VAL A 543 37.29 12.87 4.04
CA VAL A 543 36.40 14.02 3.79
C VAL A 543 37.11 15.01 2.89
N ALA A 544 36.41 15.49 1.87
CA ALA A 544 36.91 16.43 0.89
C ALA A 544 35.99 17.67 0.82
N SER A 545 36.57 18.86 0.91
CA SER A 545 35.86 20.14 0.77
C SER A 545 36.39 20.88 -0.45
N PHE A 546 35.53 21.19 -1.42
CA PHE A 546 35.96 21.86 -2.65
C PHE A 546 36.48 23.27 -2.36
N ILE A 547 37.59 23.64 -3.00
CA ILE A 547 38.24 24.95 -2.87
C ILE A 547 38.03 25.78 -4.13
N ASP A 548 38.64 25.35 -5.24
CA ASP A 548 38.69 26.10 -6.50
C ASP A 548 39.02 25.22 -7.72
N LEU A 549 39.01 25.86 -8.89
CA LEU A 549 39.43 25.28 -10.16
C LEU A 549 40.90 25.63 -10.41
N VAL A 550 41.67 24.65 -10.87
CA VAL A 550 43.12 24.79 -11.13
C VAL A 550 43.43 24.30 -12.54
N ASP A 551 44.27 25.04 -13.25
CA ASP A 551 44.96 24.49 -14.42
C ASP A 551 46.24 23.79 -13.97
N HIS A 552 46.25 22.46 -14.04
CA HIS A 552 47.42 21.65 -13.74
C HIS A 552 48.02 21.09 -15.03
N ARG A 553 49.09 21.73 -15.53
CA ARG A 553 49.83 21.34 -16.74
C ARG A 553 48.95 21.26 -18.01
N GLY A 554 48.06 22.23 -18.20
CA GLY A 554 47.15 22.29 -19.35
C GLY A 554 45.93 21.38 -19.21
N ARG A 555 45.70 20.81 -18.02
CA ARG A 555 44.54 19.98 -17.69
C ARG A 555 43.73 20.68 -16.60
N ARG A 556 42.42 20.76 -16.81
CA ARG A 556 41.51 21.26 -15.77
C ARG A 556 41.46 20.27 -14.60
N GLY A 557 41.64 20.81 -13.40
CA GLY A 557 41.54 20.08 -12.13
C GLY A 557 40.68 20.84 -11.12
N TYR A 558 40.12 20.08 -10.18
CA TYR A 558 39.25 20.52 -9.10
C TYR A 558 40.01 20.32 -7.79
N ARG A 559 40.31 21.39 -7.06
CA ARG A 559 41.09 21.33 -5.81
C ARG A 559 40.15 21.14 -4.62
N PHE A 560 40.51 20.22 -3.73
CA PHE A 560 39.80 19.94 -2.49
C PHE A 560 40.75 20.03 -1.30
N GLU A 561 40.28 20.57 -0.18
CA GLU A 561 40.88 20.43 1.14
C GLU A 561 40.48 19.06 1.70
N ILE A 562 41.45 18.31 2.24
CA ILE A 562 41.22 17.00 2.86
C ILE A 562 41.70 17.00 4.31
N ASP A 563 40.98 16.29 5.17
CA ASP A 563 41.29 16.17 6.60
C ASP A 563 42.35 15.10 6.89
N GLU A 564 42.31 13.98 6.16
CA GLU A 564 43.19 12.83 6.33
C GLU A 564 44.14 12.61 5.14
N GLU A 565 44.99 11.59 5.22
CA GLU A 565 45.85 11.18 4.11
C GLU A 565 45.05 10.31 3.14
N LEU A 566 45.25 10.50 1.84
CA LEU A 566 44.52 9.73 0.83
C LEU A 566 44.83 8.23 0.97
N PRO A 567 43.85 7.35 0.74
CA PRO A 567 44.10 5.91 0.67
C PRO A 567 45.15 5.60 -0.40
N GLY A 568 46.08 4.69 -0.10
CA GLY A 568 47.22 4.38 -0.98
C GLY A 568 46.86 3.56 -2.24
N GLU A 569 45.72 2.88 -2.25
CA GLU A 569 45.29 2.03 -3.38
C GLU A 569 44.26 2.77 -4.26
N ARG A 570 44.42 2.66 -5.58
CA ARG A 570 43.48 3.15 -6.61
C ARG A 570 42.58 2.00 -7.06
N PRO A 571 41.37 2.23 -7.62
CA PRO A 571 40.76 3.52 -8.03
C PRO A 571 40.13 4.33 -6.89
N LEU A 572 39.91 5.63 -7.12
CA LEU A 572 39.24 6.54 -6.19
C LEU A 572 37.96 7.10 -6.80
N PHE A 573 36.96 7.30 -5.95
CA PHE A 573 35.64 7.79 -6.31
C PHE A 573 35.26 8.99 -5.45
N LEU A 574 34.69 10.02 -6.08
CA LEU A 574 34.12 11.18 -5.42
C LEU A 574 32.63 10.97 -5.18
N ARG A 575 32.21 11.09 -3.93
CA ARG A 575 30.85 10.80 -3.44
C ARG A 575 30.32 11.91 -2.56
N THR A 576 29.00 12.04 -2.48
CA THR A 576 28.37 12.96 -1.53
C THR A 576 28.25 12.33 -0.15
N GLU A 577 28.45 13.12 0.91
CA GLU A 577 28.26 12.64 2.29
C GLU A 577 26.84 12.10 2.55
N ARG A 578 25.84 12.59 1.80
CA ARG A 578 24.42 12.20 1.96
C ARG A 578 24.13 10.77 1.50
N ASP A 579 25.04 10.12 0.77
CA ASP A 579 24.83 8.76 0.24
C ASP A 579 24.48 7.75 1.33
N ALA A 580 25.04 7.87 2.54
CA ALA A 580 24.76 6.91 3.62
C ALA A 580 23.28 6.91 4.02
N GLY A 581 22.65 8.09 4.06
CA GLY A 581 21.22 8.21 4.33
C GLY A 581 20.38 7.62 3.18
N THR A 582 20.76 7.90 1.93
CA THR A 582 20.11 7.34 0.74
C THR A 582 20.17 5.81 0.73
N GLU A 583 21.34 5.24 1.00
CA GLU A 583 21.54 3.79 1.06
C GLU A 583 20.68 3.12 2.14
N GLN A 584 20.61 3.73 3.33
CA GLN A 584 19.72 3.24 4.37
C GLN A 584 18.27 3.25 3.89
N VAL A 585 17.80 4.36 3.31
CA VAL A 585 16.42 4.49 2.82
C VAL A 585 16.10 3.45 1.73
N ILE A 586 16.99 3.24 0.75
CA ILE A 586 16.84 2.21 -0.29
C ILE A 586 16.74 0.82 0.36
N ALA A 587 17.65 0.51 1.30
CA ALA A 587 17.65 -0.78 1.98
C ALA A 587 16.37 -1.02 2.80
N ARG A 588 15.76 0.02 3.39
CA ARG A 588 14.46 -0.10 4.09
C ARG A 588 13.32 -0.41 3.11
N ARG A 589 13.29 0.28 1.97
CA ARG A 589 12.28 0.07 0.94
C ARG A 589 12.36 -1.35 0.38
N LEU A 590 13.56 -1.85 0.09
CA LEU A 590 13.77 -3.24 -0.34
C LEU A 590 13.20 -4.26 0.67
N ARG A 591 13.44 -4.05 1.98
CA ARG A 591 12.85 -4.90 3.02
C ARG A 591 11.33 -4.84 3.05
N ASN A 592 10.73 -3.64 2.95
CA ASN A 592 9.27 -3.51 2.88
C ASN A 592 8.69 -4.20 1.64
N ILE A 593 9.36 -4.09 0.48
CA ILE A 593 8.94 -4.76 -0.77
C ILE A 593 8.94 -6.28 -0.58
N LYS A 594 9.95 -6.85 0.07
CA LYS A 594 9.99 -8.30 0.34
C LYS A 594 8.83 -8.78 1.20
N VAL A 595 8.37 -7.95 2.15
CA VAL A 595 7.28 -8.33 3.06
C VAL A 595 5.89 -8.15 2.42
N ILE A 596 5.80 -7.62 1.19
CA ILE A 596 4.50 -7.45 0.48
C ILE A 596 3.75 -8.77 0.27
N ASP A 597 4.48 -9.89 0.19
CA ASP A 597 3.92 -11.23 0.03
C ASP A 597 3.00 -11.61 1.21
N THR A 598 3.14 -10.92 2.35
CA THR A 598 2.26 -11.08 3.53
C THR A 598 0.97 -10.24 3.46
N ARG A 599 0.82 -9.37 2.46
CA ARG A 599 -0.28 -8.39 2.31
C ARG A 599 -0.89 -8.46 0.91
N VAL A 600 -1.52 -9.58 0.61
CA VAL A 600 -2.22 -9.82 -0.67
C VAL A 600 -3.33 -8.78 -0.93
N ASP A 601 -3.98 -8.26 0.11
CA ASP A 601 -4.96 -7.18 0.02
C ASP A 601 -4.35 -5.89 -0.56
N LEU A 602 -3.14 -5.54 -0.14
CA LEU A 602 -2.39 -4.39 -0.63
C LEU A 602 -1.90 -4.63 -2.05
N ALA A 603 -1.38 -5.83 -2.35
CA ALA A 603 -0.96 -6.15 -3.70
C ALA A 603 -2.12 -6.05 -4.70
N ALA A 604 -3.27 -6.64 -4.38
CA ALA A 604 -4.47 -6.53 -5.21
C ALA A 604 -4.95 -5.06 -5.34
N MET A 605 -4.83 -4.26 -4.27
CA MET A 605 -5.10 -2.81 -4.31
C MET A 605 -4.18 -2.07 -5.29
N LEU A 606 -2.90 -2.43 -5.32
CA LEU A 606 -1.92 -1.81 -6.20
C LEU A 606 -2.13 -2.24 -7.66
N VAL A 607 -2.57 -3.47 -7.92
CA VAL A 607 -2.97 -3.91 -9.27
C VAL A 607 -4.19 -3.16 -9.78
N ASP A 608 -5.31 -3.18 -9.05
CA ASP A 608 -6.50 -2.42 -9.43
C ASP A 608 -7.32 -2.07 -8.17
N PRO A 609 -7.27 -0.80 -7.71
CA PRO A 609 -8.00 -0.38 -6.52
C PRO A 609 -9.53 -0.56 -6.63
N TRP A 610 -10.11 -0.59 -7.84
CA TRP A 610 -11.54 -0.77 -8.04
C TRP A 610 -11.98 -2.21 -7.89
N GLN A 611 -11.15 -3.19 -8.26
CA GLN A 611 -11.49 -4.61 -8.14
C GLN A 611 -11.72 -5.02 -6.68
N ILE A 612 -10.96 -4.43 -5.77
CA ILE A 612 -11.05 -4.74 -4.33
C ILE A 612 -11.90 -3.73 -3.55
N ARG A 613 -12.45 -2.72 -4.23
CA ARG A 613 -13.25 -1.66 -3.60
C ARG A 613 -14.46 -2.28 -2.92
N ARG A 614 -14.65 -1.97 -1.63
CA ARG A 614 -15.79 -2.41 -0.84
C ARG A 614 -16.51 -1.20 -0.24
N SER A 615 -17.80 -1.37 0.03
CA SER A 615 -18.54 -0.40 0.83
C SER A 615 -18.20 -0.59 2.30
N SER A 616 -17.85 0.49 2.99
CA SER A 616 -17.71 0.48 4.45
C SER A 616 -19.08 0.32 5.10
N ARG A 617 -19.17 -0.51 6.14
CA ARG A 617 -20.36 -0.62 7.00
C ARG A 617 -20.46 0.55 7.98
N GLU A 618 -19.34 1.18 8.32
CA GLU A 618 -19.32 2.44 9.05
C GLU A 618 -19.61 3.57 8.06
N THR A 619 -20.85 4.06 8.05
CA THR A 619 -21.24 5.25 7.27
C THR A 619 -21.52 6.42 8.21
N LEU A 620 -21.37 7.66 7.71
CA LEU A 620 -21.72 8.84 8.50
C LEU A 620 -23.24 8.90 8.67
N SER A 621 -23.70 8.82 9.92
CA SER A 621 -25.10 8.93 10.31
C SER A 621 -25.68 10.32 10.01
N ASP A 622 -27.00 10.47 10.09
CA ASP A 622 -27.63 11.79 9.95
C ASP A 622 -27.26 12.73 11.11
N ASP A 623 -26.94 12.20 12.28
CA ASP A 623 -26.38 12.99 13.38
C ASP A 623 -24.96 13.47 13.06
N ASP A 624 -24.12 12.60 12.49
CA ASP A 624 -22.76 12.94 12.05
C ASP A 624 -22.73 14.04 11.00
N ARG A 625 -23.75 14.10 10.15
CA ARG A 625 -23.92 15.14 9.11
C ARG A 625 -24.48 16.44 9.65
N ARG A 626 -25.13 16.40 10.82
CA ARG A 626 -25.63 17.59 11.55
C ARG A 626 -24.62 18.15 12.55
N ASP A 627 -23.56 17.40 12.85
CA ASP A 627 -22.43 17.85 13.66
C ASP A 627 -21.86 19.19 13.16
N ALA A 628 -21.62 20.12 14.09
CA ALA A 628 -21.21 21.49 13.75
C ALA A 628 -19.88 21.54 12.98
N ALA A 629 -18.94 20.63 13.26
CA ALA A 629 -17.68 20.58 12.53
C ALA A 629 -17.86 20.00 11.12
N PHE A 630 -18.83 19.09 10.89
CA PHE A 630 -19.23 18.68 9.54
C PHE A 630 -19.77 19.85 8.72
N VAL A 631 -20.69 20.60 9.31
CA VAL A 631 -21.38 21.70 8.64
C VAL A 631 -20.41 22.85 8.30
N ASP A 632 -19.37 23.04 9.12
CA ASP A 632 -18.28 23.99 8.86
C ASP A 632 -17.30 23.55 7.75
N LEU A 633 -17.42 22.30 7.24
CA LEU A 633 -16.75 21.91 6.01
C LEU A 633 -17.53 22.42 4.79
N ASP A 634 -16.80 22.89 3.78
CA ASP A 634 -17.40 23.16 2.47
C ASP A 634 -17.88 21.86 1.80
N LYS A 635 -18.82 22.02 0.86
CA LYS A 635 -19.49 20.90 0.19
C LYS A 635 -18.52 19.87 -0.42
N PRO A 636 -17.44 20.24 -1.13
CA PRO A 636 -16.47 19.25 -1.63
C PRO A 636 -15.81 18.42 -0.53
N LYS A 637 -15.52 19.02 0.65
CA LYS A 637 -14.96 18.27 1.79
C LYS A 637 -16.00 17.38 2.46
N GLN A 638 -17.26 17.81 2.54
CA GLN A 638 -18.35 16.97 3.04
C GLN A 638 -18.51 15.74 2.14
N GLU A 639 -18.54 15.92 0.82
CA GLU A 639 -18.62 14.83 -0.16
C GLU A 639 -17.40 13.91 -0.08
N ALA A 640 -16.18 14.48 0.01
CA ALA A 640 -14.96 13.70 0.19
C ALA A 640 -14.96 12.90 1.50
N LEU A 641 -15.44 13.49 2.60
CA LEU A 641 -15.54 12.82 3.90
C LEU A 641 -16.56 11.68 3.86
N VAL A 642 -17.71 11.87 3.21
CA VAL A 642 -18.72 10.81 2.99
C VAL A 642 -18.16 9.68 2.12
N GLY A 643 -17.49 10.02 1.01
CA GLY A 643 -16.85 9.05 0.11
C GLY A 643 -15.78 8.22 0.82
N LEU A 644 -14.92 8.91 1.58
CA LEU A 644 -13.89 8.32 2.43
C LEU A 644 -14.48 7.38 3.49
N TRP A 645 -15.56 7.80 4.15
CA TRP A 645 -16.16 6.98 5.20
C TRP A 645 -16.82 5.74 4.63
N SER A 646 -17.37 5.83 3.41
CA SER A 646 -18.13 4.76 2.75
C SER A 646 -17.31 3.82 1.87
N THR A 647 -16.01 4.08 1.67
CA THR A 647 -15.17 3.32 0.74
C THR A 647 -13.97 2.67 1.44
N LEU A 648 -13.77 1.37 1.18
CA LEU A 648 -12.61 0.59 1.62
C LEU A 648 -11.93 -0.07 0.41
N PRO A 649 -10.64 -0.45 0.52
CA PRO A 649 -9.74 -0.14 1.64
C PRO A 649 -9.07 1.24 1.53
N SER A 650 -9.02 1.82 0.34
CA SER A 650 -8.28 3.07 0.07
C SER A 650 -9.20 4.14 -0.51
N PHE A 651 -8.95 5.39 -0.12
CA PHE A 651 -9.61 6.55 -0.71
C PHE A 651 -8.60 7.69 -0.93
N PHE A 652 -8.74 8.37 -2.05
CA PHE A 652 -7.79 9.39 -2.52
C PHE A 652 -8.44 10.78 -2.47
N VAL A 653 -7.71 11.76 -1.96
CA VAL A 653 -8.18 13.15 -1.94
C VAL A 653 -7.18 14.03 -2.67
N VAL A 654 -7.61 14.57 -3.80
CA VAL A 654 -6.86 15.58 -4.55
C VAL A 654 -7.15 16.95 -3.93
N GLY A 655 -6.11 17.61 -3.46
CA GLY A 655 -6.23 18.89 -2.78
C GLY A 655 -5.36 19.99 -3.41
N PRO A 656 -5.92 20.78 -4.35
CA PRO A 656 -5.29 21.99 -4.88
C PRO A 656 -4.80 22.97 -3.79
N PRO A 657 -3.94 23.96 -4.12
CA PRO A 657 -3.45 24.94 -3.17
C PRO A 657 -4.58 25.67 -2.44
N GLY A 658 -4.44 25.78 -1.12
CA GLY A 658 -5.37 26.55 -0.30
C GLY A 658 -6.72 25.91 -0.02
N VAL A 659 -6.98 24.68 -0.48
CA VAL A 659 -8.27 24.02 -0.21
C VAL A 659 -8.40 23.48 1.21
N GLY A 660 -7.34 23.43 2.02
CA GLY A 660 -7.43 22.96 3.41
C GLY A 660 -7.45 21.44 3.54
N LYS A 661 -6.52 20.75 2.85
CA LYS A 661 -6.24 19.30 2.97
C LYS A 661 -6.16 18.84 4.43
N THR A 662 -5.36 19.54 5.22
CA THR A 662 -5.13 19.24 6.64
C THR A 662 -6.41 19.32 7.48
N LYS A 663 -7.38 20.20 7.14
CA LYS A 663 -8.67 20.30 7.85
C LYS A 663 -9.47 18.99 7.71
N LEU A 664 -9.47 18.39 6.52
CA LEU A 664 -10.12 17.10 6.29
C LEU A 664 -9.43 15.97 7.08
N ALA A 665 -8.10 15.92 7.05
CA ALA A 665 -7.35 14.93 7.82
C ALA A 665 -7.61 15.04 9.33
N THR A 666 -7.58 16.25 9.90
CA THR A 666 -7.88 16.45 11.32
C THR A 666 -9.32 16.14 11.69
N GLU A 667 -10.27 16.32 10.77
CA GLU A 667 -11.67 15.95 11.02
C GLU A 667 -11.86 14.43 11.07
N VAL A 668 -11.14 13.67 10.23
CA VAL A 668 -11.10 12.19 10.31
C VAL A 668 -10.56 11.75 11.67
N VAL A 669 -9.44 12.35 12.11
CA VAL A 669 -8.83 12.10 13.43
C VAL A 669 -9.82 12.43 14.54
N ARG A 670 -10.40 13.63 14.56
CA ARG A 670 -11.38 14.06 15.57
C ARG A 670 -12.54 13.07 15.70
N ARG A 671 -13.16 12.71 14.57
CA ARG A 671 -14.33 11.81 14.56
C ARG A 671 -14.00 10.45 15.14
N ARG A 672 -12.87 9.87 14.74
CA ARG A 672 -12.47 8.56 15.25
C ARG A 672 -12.18 8.58 16.74
N PHE A 673 -11.43 9.56 17.23
CA PHE A 673 -11.13 9.64 18.65
C PHE A 673 -12.32 10.11 19.51
N THR A 674 -13.32 10.77 18.92
CA THR A 674 -14.60 11.06 19.61
C THR A 674 -15.44 9.79 19.75
N GLY A 675 -15.45 8.92 18.74
CA GLY A 675 -16.19 7.66 18.76
C GLY A 675 -15.51 6.56 19.57
N ASP A 676 -14.19 6.39 19.40
CA ASP A 676 -13.37 5.40 20.08
C ASP A 676 -11.98 5.99 20.43
N PRO A 677 -11.74 6.36 21.70
CA PRO A 677 -10.45 6.86 22.17
C PRO A 677 -9.30 5.86 22.05
N SER A 678 -9.60 4.57 21.92
CA SER A 678 -8.60 3.50 21.78
C SER A 678 -8.19 3.23 20.34
N THR A 679 -8.68 4.03 19.38
CA THR A 679 -8.26 4.00 17.98
C THR A 679 -6.74 4.17 17.87
N ARG A 680 -6.12 3.43 16.94
CA ARG A 680 -4.73 3.61 16.52
C ARG A 680 -4.65 4.14 15.10
N MET A 681 -3.91 5.22 14.89
CA MET A 681 -3.67 5.83 13.59
C MET A 681 -2.18 6.03 13.30
N LEU A 682 -1.78 5.69 12.08
CA LEU A 682 -0.52 6.16 11.52
C LEU A 682 -0.79 7.37 10.64
N VAL A 683 -0.04 8.43 10.89
CA VAL A 683 -0.06 9.66 10.14
C VAL A 683 1.32 9.82 9.50
N SER A 684 1.35 9.86 8.17
CA SER A 684 2.58 9.89 7.41
C SER A 684 2.60 10.94 6.31
N ALA A 685 3.81 11.31 5.90
CA ALA A 685 4.06 12.21 4.79
C ALA A 685 5.51 12.03 4.29
N GLN A 686 5.81 12.59 3.12
CA GLN A 686 7.15 12.55 2.53
C GLN A 686 8.13 13.55 3.18
N GLY A 687 7.63 14.67 3.73
CA GLY A 687 8.45 15.74 4.31
C GLY A 687 8.11 16.05 5.77
N HIS A 688 9.13 16.47 6.54
CA HIS A 688 8.98 16.81 7.97
C HIS A 688 8.05 18.01 8.20
N ASP A 689 8.12 19.06 7.37
CA ASP A 689 7.29 20.26 7.51
C ASP A 689 5.77 19.96 7.47
N ALA A 690 5.35 18.99 6.65
CA ALA A 690 3.95 18.57 6.57
C ALA A 690 3.51 17.89 7.88
N LEU A 691 4.37 17.02 8.42
CA LEU A 691 4.11 16.31 9.68
C LEU A 691 4.04 17.27 10.86
N ASP A 692 4.92 18.26 10.94
CA ASP A 692 4.94 19.22 12.05
C ASP A 692 3.69 20.11 12.06
N ASN A 693 3.26 20.56 10.87
CA ASN A 693 2.00 21.28 10.70
C ASN A 693 0.80 20.42 11.13
N LEU A 694 0.75 19.17 10.68
CA LEU A 694 -0.36 18.29 10.95
C LEU A 694 -0.39 17.83 12.43
N GLN A 695 0.76 17.58 13.06
CA GLN A 695 0.90 17.38 14.50
C GLN A 695 0.31 18.55 15.29
N THR A 696 0.68 19.78 14.93
CA THR A 696 0.17 21.00 15.58
C THR A 696 -1.36 21.07 15.45
N LYS A 697 -1.90 20.81 14.25
CA LYS A 697 -3.34 20.86 14.00
C LYS A 697 -4.13 19.73 14.68
N ILE A 698 -3.56 18.53 14.80
CA ILE A 698 -4.17 17.44 15.58
C ILE A 698 -4.30 17.85 17.05
N LYS A 699 -3.24 18.38 17.66
CA LYS A 699 -3.27 18.84 19.07
C LYS A 699 -4.32 19.93 19.30
N GLU A 700 -4.35 20.94 18.43
CA GLU A 700 -5.38 21.99 18.49
C GLU A 700 -6.80 21.40 18.39
N THR A 701 -6.98 20.38 17.55
CA THR A 701 -8.27 19.71 17.34
C THR A 701 -8.69 18.91 18.56
N PHE A 702 -7.78 18.17 19.18
CA PHE A 702 -8.02 17.45 20.43
C PHE A 702 -8.36 18.39 21.58
N ALA A 703 -7.60 19.47 21.75
CA ALA A 703 -7.88 20.48 22.76
C ALA A 703 -9.27 21.11 22.59
N LYS A 704 -9.67 21.45 21.35
CA LYS A 704 -11.00 22.00 21.04
C LYS A 704 -12.14 21.01 21.26
N ALA A 705 -11.90 19.73 20.97
CA ALA A 705 -12.88 18.67 21.12
C ALA A 705 -12.96 18.12 22.56
N GLY A 706 -12.06 18.53 23.46
CA GLY A 706 -11.97 18.00 24.82
C GLY A 706 -11.50 16.54 24.87
N ILE A 707 -10.78 16.09 23.85
CA ILE A 707 -10.23 14.73 23.77
C ILE A 707 -8.90 14.73 24.54
N ASN A 708 -8.85 13.94 25.61
CA ASN A 708 -7.68 13.79 26.48
C ASN A 708 -7.18 12.32 26.45
N ASP A 709 -6.06 12.05 27.11
CA ASP A 709 -5.50 10.69 27.29
C ASP A 709 -5.16 9.95 25.98
N VAL A 710 -4.82 10.70 24.93
CA VAL A 710 -4.32 10.13 23.66
C VAL A 710 -2.80 10.15 23.64
N LEU A 711 -2.17 8.98 23.51
CA LEU A 711 -0.73 8.89 23.33
C LEU A 711 -0.35 9.20 21.88
N LEU A 712 0.02 10.46 21.63
CA LEU A 712 0.54 10.94 20.36
C LEU A 712 2.07 10.96 20.38
N VAL A 713 2.68 10.31 19.40
CA VAL A 713 4.13 10.11 19.33
C VAL A 713 4.65 10.49 17.94
N ARG A 714 5.78 11.20 17.90
CA ARG A 714 6.49 11.65 16.70
C ARG A 714 7.79 10.87 16.52
N SER A 715 7.93 10.18 15.39
CA SER A 715 9.17 9.50 15.00
C SER A 715 10.12 10.47 14.28
N THR A 716 11.27 10.73 14.89
CA THR A 716 12.37 11.54 14.34
C THR A 716 13.63 10.68 14.24
N THR A 717 14.60 11.11 13.42
CA THR A 717 15.87 10.38 13.34
C THR A 717 16.60 10.49 14.69
N PRO A 718 17.22 9.40 15.19
CA PRO A 718 17.92 9.40 16.48
C PRO A 718 19.07 10.43 16.57
N GLU A 719 19.54 10.93 15.42
CA GLU A 719 20.61 11.92 15.30
C GLU A 719 20.15 13.36 15.52
N GLU A 720 18.84 13.64 15.51
CA GLU A 720 18.33 15.00 15.75
C GLU A 720 18.03 15.21 17.24
N ARG A 721 18.35 16.41 17.76
CA ARG A 721 17.99 16.74 19.14
C ARG A 721 16.47 16.86 19.21
N PRO A 722 15.83 16.29 20.25
CA PRO A 722 14.39 16.39 20.32
C PRO A 722 13.95 17.84 20.44
N THR A 723 13.02 18.22 19.56
CA THR A 723 12.45 19.55 19.40
C THR A 723 11.06 19.66 20.01
N SER A 724 10.36 18.53 20.20
CA SER A 724 9.03 18.48 20.81
C SER A 724 8.87 17.37 21.85
N ASP A 725 7.87 17.50 22.73
CA ASP A 725 7.56 16.54 23.80
C ASP A 725 7.06 15.19 23.28
N GLU A 726 6.52 15.19 22.07
CA GLU A 726 5.94 14.01 21.44
C GLU A 726 7.01 13.11 20.79
N GLU A 727 8.26 13.55 20.69
CA GLU A 727 9.30 12.72 20.10
C GLU A 727 9.53 11.44 20.90
N ILE A 728 9.57 10.28 20.21
CA ILE A 728 9.57 8.95 20.83
C ILE A 728 10.56 8.86 22.00
N HIS A 729 11.79 9.30 21.79
CA HIS A 729 12.84 9.21 22.81
C HIS A 729 12.56 10.07 24.04
N ARG A 730 11.96 11.24 23.85
CA ARG A 730 11.58 12.14 24.96
C ARG A 730 10.33 11.63 25.69
N ALA A 731 9.33 11.15 24.96
CA ALA A 731 8.17 10.49 25.53
C ALA A 731 8.59 9.26 26.35
N GLY A 732 9.51 8.43 25.82
CA GLY A 732 10.12 7.32 26.54
C GLY A 732 10.83 7.74 27.82
N ALA A 733 11.63 8.82 27.76
CA ALA A 733 12.28 9.37 28.95
C ALA A 733 11.27 9.84 30.01
N ASP A 734 10.18 10.51 29.61
CA ASP A 734 9.11 10.93 30.53
C ASP A 734 8.42 9.73 31.18
N PHE A 735 8.09 8.68 30.42
CA PHE A 735 7.51 7.47 30.98
C PHE A 735 8.46 6.74 31.94
N ILE A 736 9.76 6.69 31.64
CA ILE A 736 10.77 6.14 32.57
C ILE A 736 10.82 6.97 33.85
N GLY A 737 10.79 8.30 33.75
CA GLY A 737 10.74 9.19 34.91
C GLY A 737 9.49 8.98 35.76
N ARG A 738 8.32 8.83 35.13
CA ARG A 738 7.07 8.50 35.83
C ARG A 738 7.14 7.13 36.48
N LEU A 739 7.69 6.12 35.79
CA LEU A 739 7.88 4.78 36.32
C LEU A 739 8.82 4.80 37.53
N ALA A 740 9.97 5.46 37.44
CA ALA A 740 10.94 5.59 38.53
C ALA A 740 10.35 6.23 39.78
N ASN A 741 9.42 7.17 39.61
CA ASN A 741 8.72 7.86 40.70
C ASN A 741 7.44 7.15 41.20
N SER A 742 7.00 6.09 40.51
CA SER A 742 5.76 5.38 40.82
C SER A 742 5.83 4.51 42.08
N ALA A 743 4.66 4.11 42.60
CA ALA A 743 4.58 3.10 43.65
C ALA A 743 5.16 1.74 43.19
N LEU A 744 4.97 1.38 41.92
CA LEU A 744 5.48 0.14 41.34
C LEU A 744 7.01 0.05 41.42
N ALA A 745 7.74 1.13 41.12
CA ALA A 745 9.20 1.13 41.23
C ALA A 745 9.68 1.15 42.68
N LYS A 746 8.88 1.68 43.62
CA LYS A 746 9.21 1.67 45.05
C LYS A 746 9.16 0.25 45.63
N ASP A 747 8.17 -0.53 45.21
CA ASP A 747 7.91 -1.90 45.65
C ASP A 747 8.65 -2.96 44.82
N ALA A 748 9.32 -2.55 43.74
CA ALA A 748 10.09 -3.45 42.87
C ALA A 748 11.30 -4.08 43.59
N PRO A 749 11.69 -5.32 43.23
CA PRO A 749 12.91 -5.95 43.70
C PRO A 749 14.16 -5.05 43.50
N PRO A 750 15.18 -5.14 44.38
CA PRO A 750 16.33 -4.23 44.37
C PRO A 750 17.05 -4.15 43.01
N GLN A 751 17.16 -5.27 42.28
CA GLN A 751 17.80 -5.33 40.97
C GLN A 751 17.01 -4.61 39.88
N ILE A 752 15.67 -4.67 39.94
CA ILE A 752 14.79 -3.98 38.97
C ILE A 752 14.79 -2.48 39.28
N LYS A 753 14.69 -2.13 40.57
CA LYS A 753 14.72 -0.74 41.02
C LYS A 753 16.02 -0.04 40.64
N SER A 754 17.18 -0.66 40.84
CA SER A 754 18.47 -0.09 40.43
C SER A 754 18.56 0.11 38.92
N ARG A 755 18.00 -0.81 38.13
CA ARG A 755 17.98 -0.71 36.66
C ARG A 755 17.05 0.41 36.17
N ILE A 756 15.87 0.58 36.78
CA ILE A 756 14.96 1.69 36.48
C ILE A 756 15.63 3.03 36.76
N VAL A 757 16.29 3.18 37.92
CA VAL A 757 17.02 4.40 38.28
C VAL A 757 18.16 4.66 37.30
N ALA A 758 18.96 3.64 36.96
CA ALA A 758 20.05 3.78 35.99
C ALA A 758 19.57 4.19 34.60
N LEU A 759 18.41 3.67 34.15
CA LEU A 759 17.78 4.09 32.89
C LEU A 759 17.26 5.53 32.96
N ASN A 760 16.65 5.94 34.08
CA ASN A 760 16.21 7.33 34.27
C ASN A 760 17.39 8.31 34.21
N ASP A 761 18.46 8.01 34.96
CA ASP A 761 19.68 8.82 34.97
C ASP A 761 20.32 8.89 33.57
N ALA A 762 20.30 7.78 32.83
CA ALA A 762 20.80 7.74 31.45
C ALA A 762 19.94 8.59 30.50
N ALA A 763 18.61 8.56 30.65
CA ALA A 763 17.69 9.37 29.87
C ALA A 763 17.90 10.87 30.12
N GLU A 764 18.06 11.27 31.39
CA GLU A 764 18.38 12.66 31.76
C GLU A 764 19.72 13.13 31.16
N ARG A 765 20.74 12.26 31.18
CA ARG A 765 22.06 12.58 30.58
C ARG A 765 21.98 12.73 29.06
N LEU A 766 21.21 11.88 28.37
CA LEU A 766 21.04 11.97 26.92
C LEU A 766 20.37 13.27 26.46
N ASN A 767 19.52 13.86 27.30
CA ASN A 767 18.95 15.19 27.05
C ASN A 767 19.99 16.32 27.11
N VAL A 768 21.14 16.10 27.78
CA VAL A 768 22.20 17.10 27.97
C VAL A 768 23.42 16.85 27.05
N ALA A 769 23.89 15.59 26.94
CA ALA A 769 25.03 15.20 26.10
C ALA A 769 24.98 13.72 25.67
N ARG A 770 25.20 13.43 24.38
CA ARG A 770 25.05 12.07 23.81
C ARG A 770 26.22 11.11 24.06
N ASP A 771 27.43 11.63 24.29
CA ASP A 771 28.65 10.81 24.28
C ASP A 771 28.94 10.08 25.59
N GLY A 772 28.14 10.29 26.65
CA GLY A 772 28.40 9.79 28.00
C GLY A 772 27.59 8.57 28.47
N VAL A 773 26.80 7.92 27.60
CA VAL A 773 25.91 6.80 28.00
C VAL A 773 26.44 5.46 27.47
N ASP A 774 26.47 4.44 28.32
CA ASP A 774 26.91 3.09 27.95
C ASP A 774 25.97 2.41 26.93
N ARG A 775 26.51 1.48 26.13
CA ARG A 775 25.78 0.79 25.06
C ARG A 775 24.59 -0.02 25.58
N GLU A 776 24.71 -0.66 26.74
CA GLU A 776 23.59 -1.43 27.32
C GLU A 776 22.43 -0.51 27.71
N LEU A 777 22.73 0.63 28.34
CA LEU A 777 21.72 1.62 28.73
C LEU A 777 21.06 2.26 27.50
N ARG A 778 21.82 2.55 26.44
CA ARG A 778 21.24 3.01 25.16
C ARG A 778 20.28 1.98 24.56
N ALA A 779 20.63 0.69 24.58
CA ALA A 779 19.75 -0.37 24.12
C ALA A 779 18.47 -0.46 24.97
N GLY A 780 18.58 -0.33 26.30
CA GLY A 780 17.42 -0.29 27.20
C GLY A 780 16.49 0.90 26.93
N LEU A 781 17.04 2.08 26.70
CA LEU A 781 16.25 3.27 26.34
C LEU A 781 15.59 3.13 24.96
N GLY A 782 16.27 2.49 24.01
CA GLY A 782 15.69 2.09 22.73
C GLY A 782 14.51 1.13 22.90
N ALA A 783 14.63 0.13 23.78
CA ALA A 783 13.53 -0.80 24.06
C ALA A 783 12.31 -0.09 24.67
N ILE A 784 12.50 0.89 25.57
CA ILE A 784 11.38 1.68 26.09
C ILE A 784 10.76 2.56 25.00
N SER A 785 11.59 3.20 24.17
CA SER A 785 11.14 3.99 23.01
C SER A 785 10.24 3.15 22.10
N HIS A 786 10.64 1.90 21.84
CA HIS A 786 9.86 0.94 21.07
C HIS A 786 8.53 0.58 21.73
N LEU A 787 8.50 0.36 23.06
CA LEU A 787 7.25 0.10 23.77
C LEU A 787 6.28 1.28 23.71
N VAL A 788 6.80 2.51 23.79
CA VAL A 788 5.99 3.73 23.63
C VAL A 788 5.42 3.81 22.22
N LEU A 789 6.22 3.49 21.20
CA LEU A 789 5.76 3.44 19.81
C LEU A 789 4.66 2.39 19.60
N ASP A 790 4.83 1.20 20.18
CA ASP A 790 3.84 0.11 20.09
C ASP A 790 2.54 0.46 20.83
N ALA A 791 2.63 1.19 21.94
CA ALA A 791 1.46 1.62 22.72
C ALA A 791 0.75 2.87 22.15
N ALA A 792 1.37 3.60 21.22
CA ALA A 792 0.86 4.88 20.75
C ALA A 792 -0.50 4.76 20.04
N ASN A 793 -1.40 5.69 20.36
CA ASN A 793 -2.67 5.89 19.66
C ASN A 793 -2.45 6.59 18.33
N ILE A 794 -1.57 7.59 18.27
CA ILE A 794 -1.21 8.26 17.02
C ILE A 794 0.29 8.23 16.87
N VAL A 795 0.76 7.63 15.78
CA VAL A 795 2.16 7.69 15.36
C VAL A 795 2.26 8.66 14.19
N ILE A 796 3.11 9.68 14.33
CA ILE A 796 3.40 10.65 13.27
C ILE A 796 4.82 10.38 12.76
N SER A 797 4.95 9.93 11.51
CA SER A 797 6.26 9.53 10.97
C SER A 797 6.41 9.77 9.48
N THR A 798 7.63 10.00 9.00
CA THR A 798 7.90 10.00 7.55
C THR A 798 7.76 8.59 6.99
N ALA A 799 7.37 8.50 5.71
CA ALA A 799 7.05 7.22 5.08
C ALA A 799 8.24 6.23 5.07
N ASN A 800 9.47 6.75 5.05
CA ASN A 800 10.73 5.98 5.00
C ASN A 800 11.47 5.90 6.36
N SER A 801 10.80 6.19 7.48
CA SER A 801 11.41 6.11 8.81
C SER A 801 11.77 4.65 9.17
N SER A 802 12.81 4.48 9.99
CA SER A 802 13.15 3.17 10.58
C SER A 802 12.05 2.65 11.49
N ASP A 803 11.28 3.53 12.11
CA ASP A 803 10.18 3.14 13.00
C ASP A 803 8.99 2.56 12.23
N VAL A 804 8.65 3.11 11.06
CA VAL A 804 7.62 2.54 10.17
C VAL A 804 8.05 1.16 9.68
N GLU A 805 9.31 1.01 9.27
CA GLU A 805 9.87 -0.29 8.91
C GLU A 805 9.77 -1.30 10.07
N ARG A 806 10.20 -0.92 11.27
CA ARG A 806 10.08 -1.77 12.47
C ARG A 806 8.62 -2.17 12.72
N LEU A 807 7.67 -1.23 12.60
CA LEU A 807 6.25 -1.52 12.77
C LEU A 807 5.77 -2.55 11.73
N VAL A 808 6.26 -2.48 10.48
CA VAL A 808 5.96 -3.46 9.43
C VAL A 808 6.55 -4.82 9.77
N GLU A 809 7.82 -4.88 10.18
CA GLU A 809 8.50 -6.12 10.60
C GLU A 809 7.81 -6.77 11.81
N ALA A 810 7.37 -5.95 12.78
CA ALA A 810 6.60 -6.38 13.94
C ALA A 810 5.16 -6.76 13.61
N ARG A 811 4.71 -6.58 12.36
CA ARG A 811 3.34 -6.79 11.90
C ARG A 811 2.31 -6.01 12.72
N GLU A 812 2.69 -4.82 13.15
CA GLU A 812 1.80 -3.91 13.84
C GLU A 812 0.67 -3.45 12.90
N GLN A 813 -0.48 -3.15 13.49
CA GLN A 813 -1.66 -2.71 12.73
C GLN A 813 -2.30 -1.49 13.35
N PHE A 814 -2.66 -0.58 12.46
CA PHE A 814 -3.39 0.64 12.73
C PHE A 814 -4.79 0.54 12.12
N ASP A 815 -5.77 1.11 12.79
CA ASP A 815 -7.14 1.21 12.28
C ASP A 815 -7.19 2.11 11.06
N TRP A 816 -6.30 3.11 11.00
CA TRP A 816 -6.16 4.02 9.86
C TRP A 816 -4.71 4.35 9.55
N VAL A 817 -4.43 4.49 8.26
CA VAL A 817 -3.23 5.18 7.75
C VAL A 817 -3.67 6.41 6.97
N ILE A 818 -3.16 7.57 7.34
CA ILE A 818 -3.32 8.82 6.60
C ILE A 818 -1.96 9.21 6.04
N ILE A 819 -1.87 9.40 4.73
CA ILE A 819 -0.64 9.86 4.05
C ILE A 819 -0.92 11.23 3.42
N GLU A 820 -0.34 12.29 3.98
CA GLU A 820 -0.37 13.64 3.40
C GLU A 820 0.79 13.84 2.41
N GLU A 821 0.59 14.67 1.40
CA GLU A 821 1.53 14.87 0.29
C GLU A 821 1.89 13.55 -0.43
N ALA A 822 0.95 12.61 -0.52
CA ALA A 822 1.14 11.30 -1.16
C ALA A 822 1.52 11.40 -2.65
N ALA A 823 1.13 12.49 -3.33
CA ALA A 823 1.52 12.76 -4.72
C ALA A 823 3.03 13.04 -4.90
N LYS A 824 3.77 13.29 -3.79
CA LYS A 824 5.21 13.53 -3.80
C LYS A 824 6.05 12.28 -3.52
N ALA A 825 5.39 11.12 -3.37
CA ALA A 825 6.06 9.89 -3.01
C ALA A 825 6.06 8.89 -4.17
N LEU A 826 7.17 8.17 -4.33
CA LEU A 826 7.27 7.04 -5.24
C LEU A 826 6.50 5.82 -4.70
N GLY A 827 6.15 4.86 -5.55
CA GLY A 827 5.52 3.60 -5.14
C GLY A 827 6.23 2.90 -3.96
N PRO A 828 7.54 2.63 -4.05
CA PRO A 828 8.31 2.03 -2.95
C PRO A 828 8.30 2.84 -1.64
N GLU A 829 8.19 4.16 -1.71
CA GLU A 829 8.15 5.03 -0.53
C GLU A 829 6.84 4.90 0.25
N LEU A 830 5.72 4.71 -0.45
CA LEU A 830 4.40 4.60 0.16
C LEU A 830 4.16 3.23 0.81
N LEU A 831 4.93 2.22 0.43
CA LEU A 831 4.64 0.83 0.78
C LEU A 831 4.60 0.59 2.29
N GLY A 832 5.60 1.07 3.04
CA GLY A 832 5.70 0.88 4.48
C GLY A 832 4.43 1.33 5.23
N PRO A 833 4.01 2.60 5.11
CA PRO A 833 2.76 3.06 5.70
C PRO A 833 1.52 2.30 5.21
N LEU A 834 1.41 1.99 3.92
CA LEU A 834 0.24 1.29 3.37
C LEU A 834 0.10 -0.15 3.92
N MET A 835 1.21 -0.81 4.26
CA MET A 835 1.22 -2.13 4.89
C MET A 835 0.72 -2.14 6.33
N LEU A 836 0.58 -0.99 6.97
CA LEU A 836 0.22 -0.90 8.39
C LEU A 836 -1.29 -0.76 8.66
N SER A 837 -2.12 -0.66 7.63
CA SER A 837 -3.58 -0.65 7.79
C SER A 837 -4.33 -1.22 6.59
N GLY A 838 -5.51 -1.78 6.83
CA GLY A 838 -6.52 -2.11 5.80
C GLY A 838 -7.41 -0.91 5.43
N ARG A 839 -7.24 0.25 6.07
CA ARG A 839 -7.99 1.48 5.77
C ARG A 839 -7.05 2.67 5.58
N ARG A 840 -7.03 3.21 4.37
CA ARG A 840 -5.99 4.12 3.90
C ARG A 840 -6.60 5.39 3.30
N LEU A 841 -6.16 6.54 3.78
CA LEU A 841 -6.45 7.84 3.20
C LEU A 841 -5.17 8.41 2.61
N MET A 842 -5.15 8.65 1.31
CA MET A 842 -4.04 9.33 0.64
C MET A 842 -4.49 10.72 0.20
N ILE A 843 -3.75 11.74 0.61
CA ILE A 843 -4.05 13.15 0.31
C ILE A 843 -2.87 13.73 -0.44
N GLY A 844 -3.10 14.35 -1.58
CA GLY A 844 -2.02 14.88 -2.41
C GLY A 844 -2.53 15.79 -3.53
N ASP A 845 -1.59 16.29 -4.34
CA ASP A 845 -1.90 17.07 -5.53
C ASP A 845 -0.88 16.75 -6.63
N HIS A 846 -1.29 15.94 -7.61
CA HIS A 846 -0.44 15.51 -8.72
C HIS A 846 -0.17 16.63 -9.76
N ASN A 847 -0.79 17.80 -9.59
CA ASN A 847 -0.50 19.02 -10.35
C ASN A 847 0.49 19.95 -9.61
N GLN A 848 0.99 19.56 -8.43
CA GLN A 848 2.14 20.17 -7.75
C GLN A 848 3.40 19.30 -7.92
N LEU A 849 4.48 19.59 -7.18
CA LEU A 849 5.80 18.95 -7.40
C LEU A 849 5.72 17.42 -7.37
N PRO A 850 6.29 16.72 -8.36
CA PRO A 850 6.39 15.26 -8.35
C PRO A 850 7.40 14.75 -7.32
N PRO A 851 7.47 13.43 -7.10
CA PRO A 851 8.60 12.82 -6.42
C PRO A 851 9.93 13.16 -7.11
N GLN A 852 11.01 13.17 -6.34
CA GLN A 852 12.34 13.46 -6.88
C GLN A 852 12.75 12.40 -7.91
N ASP A 853 13.36 12.82 -9.02
CA ASP A 853 13.82 11.97 -10.12
C ASP A 853 12.72 11.13 -10.83
N ALA A 854 11.43 11.30 -10.51
CA ALA A 854 10.33 10.53 -11.12
C ALA A 854 10.32 10.58 -12.65
N GLU A 855 10.52 11.75 -13.27
CA GLU A 855 10.60 11.88 -14.73
C GLU A 855 11.77 11.10 -15.33
N ARG A 856 12.91 11.07 -14.63
CA ARG A 856 14.10 10.31 -15.06
C ARG A 856 13.82 8.82 -15.00
N LEU A 857 13.21 8.34 -13.91
CA LEU A 857 12.85 6.94 -13.72
C LEU A 857 11.78 6.51 -14.74
N ALA A 858 10.76 7.32 -14.97
CA ALA A 858 9.72 7.05 -15.98
C ALA A 858 10.32 6.91 -17.38
N LYS A 859 11.31 7.74 -17.73
CA LYS A 859 12.01 7.64 -19.01
C LYS A 859 12.78 6.33 -19.14
N ILE A 860 13.48 5.90 -18.08
CA ILE A 860 14.23 4.64 -18.09
C ILE A 860 13.25 3.46 -18.18
N LEU A 861 12.22 3.42 -17.32
CA LEU A 861 11.22 2.35 -17.28
C LEU A 861 10.40 2.24 -18.56
N GLY A 862 10.20 3.34 -19.29
CA GLY A 862 9.52 3.36 -20.59
C GLY A 862 10.36 2.89 -21.77
N ASP A 863 11.66 2.65 -21.59
CA ASP A 863 12.55 2.12 -22.61
C ASP A 863 13.16 0.79 -22.14
N HIS A 864 12.59 -0.32 -22.63
CA HIS A 864 12.98 -1.66 -22.21
C HIS A 864 14.47 -1.96 -22.44
N SER A 865 15.11 -1.35 -23.45
CA SER A 865 16.56 -1.49 -23.66
C SER A 865 17.33 -0.88 -22.51
N LEU A 866 16.96 0.34 -22.09
CA LEU A 866 17.60 1.01 -20.96
C LEU A 866 17.38 0.24 -19.65
N VAL A 867 16.19 -0.36 -19.46
CA VAL A 867 15.91 -1.21 -18.30
C VAL A 867 16.83 -2.44 -18.28
N SER A 868 16.91 -3.20 -19.37
CA SER A 868 17.78 -4.38 -19.45
C SER A 868 19.25 -4.01 -19.20
N GLU A 869 19.70 -2.88 -19.75
CA GLU A 869 21.06 -2.39 -19.52
C GLU A 869 21.31 -1.96 -18.07
N ALA A 870 20.33 -1.33 -17.42
CA ALA A 870 20.43 -0.97 -16.01
C ALA A 870 20.44 -2.19 -15.08
N LEU A 871 19.63 -3.23 -15.38
CA LEU A 871 19.63 -4.49 -14.63
C LEU A 871 20.95 -5.24 -14.76
N ALA A 872 21.54 -5.27 -15.96
CA ALA A 872 22.87 -5.87 -16.17
C ALA A 872 23.98 -5.18 -15.35
N LEU A 873 23.74 -3.94 -14.89
CA LEU A 873 24.66 -3.18 -14.05
C LEU A 873 24.39 -3.30 -12.55
N ALA A 874 23.22 -3.80 -12.16
CA ALA A 874 22.77 -3.76 -10.78
C ALA A 874 23.72 -4.51 -9.85
N GLU A 875 24.14 -5.72 -10.22
CA GLU A 875 25.05 -6.54 -9.41
C GLU A 875 26.36 -5.80 -9.09
N GLN A 876 26.98 -5.18 -10.11
CA GLN A 876 28.24 -4.44 -9.93
C GLN A 876 28.05 -3.11 -9.15
N MET A 877 26.93 -2.42 -9.36
CA MET A 877 26.69 -1.08 -8.83
C MET A 877 26.12 -1.06 -7.41
N ILE A 878 25.24 -2.01 -7.10
CA ILE A 878 24.43 -2.01 -5.88
C ILE A 878 24.40 -3.38 -5.19
N GLY A 879 25.11 -4.40 -5.67
CA GLY A 879 25.16 -5.74 -5.04
C GLY A 879 25.33 -5.72 -3.52
N PRO A 880 26.23 -4.92 -2.92
CA PRO A 880 26.36 -4.84 -1.46
C PRO A 880 25.15 -4.27 -0.69
N LEU A 881 24.23 -3.54 -1.35
CA LEU A 881 22.96 -3.11 -0.76
C LEU A 881 21.92 -4.23 -0.75
N LEU A 882 22.02 -5.14 -1.72
CA LEU A 882 21.16 -6.31 -1.84
C LEU A 882 21.60 -7.33 -0.80
N LYS A 883 20.65 -7.96 -0.13
CA LYS A 883 20.92 -8.89 0.99
C LYS A 883 20.46 -10.31 0.69
N ASP A 884 19.71 -10.51 -0.40
CA ASP A 884 19.05 -11.74 -0.80
C ASP A 884 19.14 -11.91 -2.34
N ASP A 885 18.39 -12.87 -2.88
CA ASP A 885 18.23 -13.17 -4.31
C ASP A 885 17.29 -12.14 -5.00
N GLU A 886 17.36 -10.85 -4.65
CA GLU A 886 16.42 -9.82 -5.15
C GLU A 886 16.55 -9.57 -6.66
N LEU A 887 17.73 -9.83 -7.24
CA LEU A 887 17.92 -9.81 -8.69
C LEU A 887 17.37 -11.05 -9.38
N ASP A 888 17.35 -12.20 -8.70
CA ASP A 888 16.78 -13.44 -9.24
C ASP A 888 15.24 -13.33 -9.35
N ASP A 889 14.61 -12.58 -8.43
CA ASP A 889 13.18 -12.23 -8.53
C ASP A 889 12.85 -11.43 -9.80
N LEU A 890 13.87 -10.80 -10.43
CA LEU A 890 13.81 -10.04 -11.68
C LEU A 890 14.49 -10.75 -12.85
N ASP A 891 14.72 -12.06 -12.77
CA ASP A 891 15.12 -12.83 -13.94
C ASP A 891 13.94 -12.96 -14.91
N PHE A 892 14.14 -12.56 -16.16
CA PHE A 892 13.11 -12.52 -17.18
C PHE A 892 13.38 -13.59 -18.23
N ASP A 893 12.83 -14.79 -18.01
CA ASP A 893 12.92 -15.92 -18.96
C ASP A 893 12.35 -15.57 -20.36
N GLU A 894 11.38 -14.65 -20.42
CA GLU A 894 10.71 -14.21 -21.64
C GLU A 894 10.66 -12.68 -21.75
N ALA A 895 10.90 -12.14 -22.95
CA ALA A 895 10.83 -10.70 -23.22
C ALA A 895 9.48 -10.07 -22.85
N ARG A 896 8.38 -10.83 -22.95
CA ARG A 896 7.04 -10.37 -22.59
C ARG A 896 6.89 -10.08 -21.09
N SER A 897 7.56 -10.88 -20.24
CA SER A 897 7.56 -10.70 -18.78
C SER A 897 8.19 -9.37 -18.36
N LEU A 898 9.26 -8.96 -19.05
CA LEU A 898 9.89 -7.65 -18.83
C LEU A 898 8.95 -6.50 -19.20
N VAL A 899 8.28 -6.58 -20.36
CA VAL A 899 7.32 -5.55 -20.80
C VAL A 899 6.19 -5.37 -19.79
N ASP A 900 5.56 -6.47 -19.39
CA ASP A 900 4.44 -6.44 -18.43
C ASP A 900 4.90 -5.87 -17.07
N THR A 901 6.13 -6.17 -16.65
CA THR A 901 6.72 -5.63 -15.42
C THR A 901 7.04 -4.14 -15.53
N CYS A 902 7.58 -3.68 -16.67
CA CYS A 902 7.84 -2.27 -16.95
C CYS A 902 6.53 -1.44 -16.97
N ASP A 903 5.48 -1.96 -17.61
CA ASP A 903 4.17 -1.31 -17.65
C ASP A 903 3.57 -1.19 -16.24
N MET A 904 3.63 -2.26 -15.44
CA MET A 904 3.21 -2.20 -14.04
C MET A 904 4.09 -1.26 -13.21
N ALA A 905 5.41 -1.23 -13.44
CA ALA A 905 6.33 -0.33 -12.76
C ALA A 905 6.05 1.15 -13.08
N LEU A 906 5.78 1.48 -14.35
CA LEU A 906 5.37 2.84 -14.75
C LEU A 906 4.06 3.23 -14.06
N ARG A 907 3.10 2.31 -14.00
CA ARG A 907 1.82 2.52 -13.33
C ARG A 907 2.00 2.77 -11.83
N LEU A 908 2.89 2.02 -11.17
CA LEU A 908 3.20 2.10 -9.74
C LEU A 908 4.29 3.12 -9.37
N LEU A 909 4.88 3.84 -10.33
CA LEU A 909 5.91 4.83 -10.07
C LEU A 909 5.35 6.02 -9.27
N GLU A 910 4.24 6.59 -9.74
CA GLU A 910 3.48 7.68 -9.08
C GLU A 910 2.05 7.20 -8.77
N PRO A 911 1.84 6.22 -7.87
CA PRO A 911 0.56 5.50 -7.78
C PRO A 911 -0.61 6.42 -7.40
N PHE A 912 -0.39 7.45 -6.58
CA PHE A 912 -1.41 8.45 -6.28
C PHE A 912 -1.94 9.13 -7.55
N ARG A 913 -1.04 9.57 -8.44
CA ARG A 913 -1.39 10.24 -9.69
C ARG A 913 -2.11 9.28 -10.61
N THR A 914 -1.51 8.12 -10.87
CA THR A 914 -2.03 7.11 -11.78
C THR A 914 -3.45 6.71 -11.40
N PHE A 915 -3.69 6.36 -10.14
CA PHE A 915 -5.01 5.88 -9.70
C PHE A 915 -6.07 6.98 -9.73
N VAL A 916 -5.71 8.22 -9.41
CA VAL A 916 -6.63 9.37 -9.54
C VAL A 916 -6.99 9.64 -10.99
N GLU A 917 -6.00 9.68 -11.90
CA GLU A 917 -6.23 9.92 -13.33
C GLU A 917 -7.07 8.79 -13.97
N GLU A 918 -6.82 7.54 -13.58
CA GLU A 918 -7.63 6.39 -13.95
C GLU A 918 -9.08 6.50 -13.41
N ASP A 919 -9.30 6.98 -12.17
CA ASP A 919 -10.63 7.22 -11.60
C ASP A 919 -11.40 8.28 -12.40
N GLU A 920 -10.75 9.41 -12.66
CA GLU A 920 -11.32 10.49 -13.45
C GLU A 920 -11.66 10.06 -14.87
N ARG A 921 -10.86 9.16 -15.46
CA ARG A 921 -11.13 8.58 -16.78
C ARG A 921 -12.34 7.64 -16.73
N ARG A 922 -12.41 6.74 -15.75
CA ARG A 922 -13.56 5.82 -15.57
C ARG A 922 -14.85 6.59 -15.33
N ASN A 923 -14.82 7.62 -14.47
CA ASN A 923 -15.95 8.49 -14.18
C ASN A 923 -16.50 9.23 -15.41
N ARG A 924 -15.63 9.60 -16.36
CA ARG A 924 -16.03 10.24 -17.63
C ARG A 924 -16.68 9.29 -18.63
N VAL A 925 -16.32 8.01 -18.59
CA VAL A 925 -16.76 7.02 -19.59
C VAL A 925 -17.98 6.22 -19.10
N GLN A 926 -18.09 5.97 -17.79
CA GLN A 926 -19.11 5.09 -17.22
C GLN A 926 -20.11 5.87 -16.35
N ALA A 927 -21.37 5.91 -16.79
CA ALA A 927 -22.45 6.46 -15.97
C ALA A 927 -22.69 5.58 -14.72
N GLY A 928 -22.77 6.20 -13.54
CA GLY A 928 -22.91 5.48 -12.26
C GLY A 928 -21.60 4.96 -11.66
N HIS A 929 -20.45 5.40 -12.19
CA HIS A 929 -19.13 5.14 -11.61
C HIS A 929 -19.10 5.52 -10.13
N ARG A 930 -18.63 4.60 -9.28
CA ARG A 930 -18.45 4.85 -7.84
C ARG A 930 -17.01 5.29 -7.60
N PRO A 931 -16.76 6.57 -7.32
CA PRO A 931 -15.40 7.09 -7.24
C PRO A 931 -14.65 6.50 -6.05
N ILE A 932 -13.34 6.34 -6.23
CA ILE A 932 -12.38 6.08 -5.14
C ILE A 932 -11.55 7.32 -4.83
N ALA A 933 -11.70 8.39 -5.63
CA ALA A 933 -11.04 9.65 -5.44
C ALA A 933 -12.05 10.81 -5.34
N ALA A 934 -11.70 11.85 -4.61
CA ALA A 934 -12.43 13.12 -4.57
C ALA A 934 -11.48 14.30 -4.75
N THR A 935 -11.90 15.31 -5.52
CA THR A 935 -11.14 16.53 -5.72
C THR A 935 -11.78 17.69 -4.97
N LEU A 936 -11.02 18.31 -4.07
CA LEU A 936 -11.48 19.50 -3.34
C LEU A 936 -11.37 20.72 -4.25
N THR A 937 -12.42 21.55 -4.31
CA THR A 937 -12.50 22.66 -5.29
C THR A 937 -12.64 24.04 -4.66
N GLU A 938 -12.80 24.15 -3.34
CA GLU A 938 -12.94 25.44 -2.65
C GLU A 938 -11.65 25.84 -1.90
N GLN A 939 -10.99 26.89 -2.39
CA GLN A 939 -9.76 27.45 -1.82
C GLN A 939 -10.06 28.61 -0.86
N ARG A 940 -9.31 28.67 0.25
CA ARG A 940 -9.45 29.65 1.34
C ARG A 940 -8.22 30.52 1.57
N ARG A 941 -7.14 30.29 0.82
CA ARG A 941 -5.83 30.91 1.03
C ARG A 941 -5.66 32.20 0.25
N MET A 942 -5.79 32.10 -1.07
CA MET A 942 -5.40 33.11 -2.04
C MET A 942 -6.51 34.15 -2.19
N ASP A 943 -6.11 35.38 -2.48
CA ASP A 943 -7.00 36.38 -3.06
C ASP A 943 -7.71 35.81 -4.31
N PRO A 944 -9.01 36.09 -4.52
CA PRO A 944 -9.74 35.60 -5.69
C PRO A 944 -9.03 35.84 -7.04
N ALA A 945 -8.33 36.96 -7.20
CA ALA A 945 -7.60 37.26 -8.44
C ALA A 945 -6.40 36.32 -8.65
N ILE A 946 -5.66 36.03 -7.59
CA ILE A 946 -4.53 35.07 -7.63
C ILE A 946 -5.07 33.66 -7.89
N ALA A 947 -6.14 33.29 -7.19
CA ALA A 947 -6.80 32.00 -7.35
C ALA A 947 -7.34 31.78 -8.78
N GLU A 948 -7.83 32.83 -9.45
CA GLU A 948 -8.30 32.75 -10.83
C GLU A 948 -7.18 32.39 -11.82
N VAL A 949 -5.99 32.98 -11.66
CA VAL A 949 -4.82 32.66 -12.48
C VAL A 949 -4.41 31.19 -12.28
N VAL A 950 -4.29 30.77 -11.02
CA VAL A 950 -3.93 29.38 -10.67
C VAL A 950 -4.99 28.41 -11.18
N SER A 951 -6.27 28.73 -11.00
CA SER A 951 -7.38 27.87 -11.40
C SER A 951 -7.42 27.66 -12.90
N LYS A 952 -7.28 28.71 -13.71
CA LYS A 952 -7.33 28.58 -15.17
C LYS A 952 -6.15 27.75 -15.66
N ALA A 953 -4.93 28.17 -15.30
CA ALA A 953 -3.68 27.59 -15.80
C ALA A 953 -3.43 26.13 -15.39
N PHE A 954 -3.86 25.71 -14.19
CA PHE A 954 -3.45 24.41 -13.64
C PHE A 954 -4.62 23.48 -13.27
N TYR A 955 -5.82 24.03 -13.12
CA TYR A 955 -7.00 23.28 -12.65
C TYR A 955 -8.23 23.46 -13.55
N LYS A 956 -8.03 23.83 -14.82
CA LYS A 956 -9.09 23.90 -15.86
C LYS A 956 -10.30 24.77 -15.44
N GLY A 957 -10.06 25.81 -14.64
CA GLY A 957 -11.11 26.70 -14.13
C GLY A 957 -12.01 26.11 -13.03
N THR A 958 -11.67 24.95 -12.44
CA THR A 958 -12.51 24.27 -11.44
C THR A 958 -12.28 24.73 -10.01
N LEU A 959 -11.15 25.38 -9.71
CA LEU A 959 -10.79 25.87 -8.38
C LEU A 959 -11.47 27.21 -8.09
N ARG A 960 -12.34 27.24 -7.08
CA ARG A 960 -13.17 28.39 -6.70
C ARG A 960 -12.73 28.96 -5.37
N THR A 961 -12.92 30.25 -5.16
CA THR A 961 -12.66 30.89 -3.87
C THR A 961 -13.87 30.73 -2.96
N GLU A 962 -13.66 30.27 -1.73
CA GLU A 962 -14.72 30.18 -0.72
C GLU A 962 -15.34 31.56 -0.47
N GLU A 963 -16.65 31.61 -0.27
CA GLU A 963 -17.40 32.84 -0.06
C GLU A 963 -16.83 33.72 1.07
N ARG A 964 -16.45 33.11 2.20
CA ARG A 964 -15.86 33.85 3.34
C ARG A 964 -14.54 34.53 2.95
N ARG A 965 -13.66 33.83 2.22
CA ARG A 965 -12.40 34.40 1.72
C ARG A 965 -12.63 35.46 0.64
N ALA A 966 -13.63 35.27 -0.21
CA ALA A 966 -14.01 36.25 -1.24
C ALA A 966 -14.52 37.56 -0.60
N ARG A 967 -15.37 37.47 0.43
CA ARG A 967 -15.83 38.64 1.22
C ARG A 967 -14.66 39.31 1.95
N ALA A 968 -13.83 38.52 2.64
CA ALA A 968 -12.63 39.04 3.32
C ALA A 968 -11.69 39.77 2.36
N ALA A 969 -11.54 39.34 1.11
CA ALA A 969 -10.72 40.04 0.11
C ALA A 969 -11.28 41.42 -0.31
N VAL A 970 -12.58 41.67 -0.10
CA VAL A 970 -13.24 42.95 -0.38
C VAL A 970 -13.23 43.85 0.85
N GLU A 971 -13.52 43.28 2.03
CA GLU A 971 -13.79 44.00 3.28
C GLU A 971 -12.52 44.25 4.12
N GLU A 972 -11.59 43.30 4.12
CA GLU A 972 -10.36 43.37 4.92
C GLU A 972 -9.23 43.97 4.09
N ALA A 973 -8.55 44.95 4.68
CA ALA A 973 -7.38 45.54 4.06
C ALA A 973 -6.13 44.70 4.41
N PRO A 974 -5.13 44.58 3.51
CA PRO A 974 -3.98 43.69 3.73
C PRO A 974 -3.16 44.11 4.97
N PRO A 975 -2.43 43.17 5.62
CA PRO A 975 -1.64 43.46 6.82
C PRO A 975 -0.35 44.27 6.54
N PHE A 976 -0.18 44.77 5.32
CA PHE A 976 0.93 45.60 4.87
C PHE A 976 0.42 46.73 3.96
N VAL A 977 1.25 47.76 3.78
CA VAL A 977 0.97 48.93 2.93
C VAL A 977 2.15 49.23 2.02
N HIS A 978 1.88 49.97 0.95
CA HIS A 978 2.88 50.46 0.00
C HIS A 978 3.04 51.98 0.13
N LEU A 979 4.28 52.48 0.11
CA LEU A 979 4.60 53.91 0.23
C LEU A 979 4.36 54.74 -1.05
N GLY A 980 3.87 54.11 -2.14
CA GLY A 980 3.29 54.83 -3.29
C GLY A 980 3.85 54.52 -4.68
N GLY A 981 4.95 53.77 -4.81
CA GLY A 981 5.47 53.32 -6.11
C GLY A 981 5.06 51.89 -6.51
N VAL A 982 4.55 51.08 -5.57
CA VAL A 982 3.97 49.75 -5.82
C VAL A 982 2.45 49.82 -5.62
N PRO A 983 1.64 49.41 -6.62
CA PRO A 983 0.18 49.34 -6.51
C PRO A 983 -0.27 48.33 -5.46
N VAL A 984 -1.45 48.58 -4.87
CA VAL A 984 -2.11 47.69 -3.90
C VAL A 984 -2.87 46.53 -4.56
N SER A 985 -2.82 46.39 -5.88
CA SER A 985 -3.47 45.31 -6.62
C SER A 985 -3.03 43.93 -6.11
N PRO A 986 -3.93 42.94 -5.98
CA PRO A 986 -3.56 41.58 -5.57
C PRO A 986 -2.46 40.95 -6.44
N ILE A 987 -2.40 41.30 -7.73
CA ILE A 987 -1.30 40.93 -8.62
C ILE A 987 -0.60 42.18 -9.10
N VAL A 988 0.71 42.24 -8.94
CA VAL A 988 1.56 43.29 -9.51
C VAL A 988 2.61 42.64 -10.39
N VAL A 989 2.76 43.10 -11.62
CA VAL A 989 3.81 42.66 -12.54
C VAL A 989 4.80 43.80 -12.72
N VAL A 990 6.02 43.62 -12.23
CA VAL A 990 7.18 44.43 -12.59
C VAL A 990 7.70 43.89 -13.92
N ASP A 991 7.14 44.43 -14.99
CA ASP A 991 7.24 43.89 -16.35
C ASP A 991 8.46 44.45 -17.09
N PHE A 992 9.49 43.62 -17.17
CA PHE A 992 10.67 43.87 -17.99
C PHE A 992 10.35 43.65 -19.47
N PRO A 993 10.80 44.54 -20.36
CA PRO A 993 10.66 44.31 -21.79
C PRO A 993 11.42 43.05 -22.20
N HIS A 994 10.90 42.32 -23.19
CA HIS A 994 11.60 41.16 -23.73
C HIS A 994 12.91 41.58 -24.38
N VAL A 995 13.98 40.84 -24.11
CA VAL A 995 15.32 41.14 -24.59
C VAL A 995 15.39 41.36 -26.10
N SER A 996 14.72 40.51 -26.89
CA SER A 996 14.71 40.63 -28.35
C SER A 996 14.09 41.94 -28.85
N SER A 997 13.21 42.56 -28.06
CA SER A 997 12.57 43.84 -28.40
C SER A 997 13.41 45.08 -28.09
N THR A 998 14.48 44.95 -27.29
CA THR A 998 15.22 46.11 -26.75
C THR A 998 16.61 46.34 -27.36
N GLY A 999 17.21 45.31 -27.96
CA GLY A 999 18.53 45.41 -28.61
C GLY A 999 19.70 45.79 -27.67
N ARG A 1000 19.51 45.81 -26.34
CA ARG A 1000 20.52 46.20 -25.34
C ARG A 1000 20.95 44.98 -24.53
N SER A 1001 22.25 44.66 -24.57
CA SER A 1001 22.86 43.48 -23.92
C SER A 1001 23.20 43.64 -22.44
N ASP A 1002 23.15 44.86 -21.90
CA ASP A 1002 23.84 45.16 -20.64
C ASP A 1002 22.98 44.90 -19.39
N ALA A 1003 21.67 44.69 -19.59
CA ALA A 1003 20.65 44.42 -18.57
C ALA A 1003 20.16 42.95 -18.55
N LEU A 1004 20.89 42.05 -19.23
CA LEU A 1004 20.48 40.68 -19.50
C LEU A 1004 20.59 39.73 -18.30
N GLU A 1005 19.82 38.64 -18.40
CA GLU A 1005 20.11 37.34 -17.79
C GLU A 1005 21.59 36.97 -17.98
N ARG A 1006 22.31 36.72 -16.88
CA ARG A 1006 23.75 36.45 -16.90
C ARG A 1006 24.04 34.98 -16.62
N SER A 1007 24.98 34.44 -17.41
CA SER A 1007 25.68 33.15 -17.30
C SER A 1007 24.82 31.89 -17.45
N ARG A 1008 25.25 30.98 -18.35
CA ARG A 1008 24.90 29.55 -18.28
C ARG A 1008 25.90 28.81 -17.38
N PRO A 1009 25.43 27.84 -16.58
CA PRO A 1009 24.04 27.47 -16.29
C PRO A 1009 23.50 28.19 -15.04
N ARG A 1010 24.28 29.13 -14.51
CA ARG A 1010 24.05 29.95 -13.31
C ARG A 1010 23.14 31.14 -13.60
N TRP A 1011 21.91 30.86 -14.04
CA TRP A 1011 20.96 31.89 -14.43
C TRP A 1011 20.65 32.81 -13.24
N HIS A 1012 20.97 34.08 -13.39
CA HIS A 1012 20.57 35.15 -12.48
C HIS A 1012 20.35 36.43 -13.28
N ASN A 1013 19.53 37.32 -12.74
CA ASN A 1013 19.17 38.57 -13.38
C ASN A 1013 19.39 39.72 -12.39
N PRO A 1014 20.53 40.45 -12.50
CA PRO A 1014 20.84 41.57 -11.61
C PRO A 1014 19.80 42.68 -11.63
N SER A 1015 19.14 42.88 -12.77
CA SER A 1015 18.08 43.88 -12.93
C SER A 1015 16.83 43.51 -12.12
N GLU A 1016 16.46 42.22 -12.13
CA GLU A 1016 15.39 41.73 -11.26
C GLU A 1016 15.77 41.79 -9.78
N VAL A 1017 17.03 41.46 -9.41
CA VAL A 1017 17.51 41.62 -8.02
C VAL A 1017 17.32 43.07 -7.56
N ALA A 1018 17.72 44.05 -8.39
CA ALA A 1018 17.53 45.46 -8.07
C ALA A 1018 16.04 45.82 -7.94
N ALA A 1019 15.19 45.35 -8.84
CA ALA A 1019 13.75 45.60 -8.78
C ALA A 1019 13.09 45.00 -7.53
N VAL A 1020 13.48 43.79 -7.12
CA VAL A 1020 13.00 43.18 -5.87
C VAL A 1020 13.37 44.04 -4.66
N ILE A 1021 14.61 44.54 -4.59
CA ILE A 1021 15.02 45.46 -3.52
C ILE A 1021 14.23 46.76 -3.56
N ASP A 1022 14.00 47.32 -4.76
CA ASP A 1022 13.22 48.55 -4.92
C ASP A 1022 11.76 48.36 -4.46
N VAL A 1023 11.17 47.17 -4.67
CA VAL A 1023 9.86 46.80 -4.10
C VAL A 1023 9.93 46.73 -2.56
N LEU A 1024 10.93 46.05 -1.99
CA LEU A 1024 11.07 45.92 -0.53
C LEU A 1024 11.23 47.26 0.19
N ARG A 1025 11.87 48.24 -0.45
CA ARG A 1025 12.00 49.62 0.07
C ARG A 1025 10.65 50.30 0.26
N GLN A 1026 9.62 49.89 -0.48
CA GLN A 1026 8.32 50.55 -0.48
C GLN A 1026 7.24 49.83 0.34
N VAL A 1027 7.51 48.62 0.81
CA VAL A 1027 6.56 47.84 1.61
C VAL A 1027 6.76 48.12 3.10
N ARG A 1028 5.69 48.34 3.85
CA ARG A 1028 5.70 48.48 5.31
C ARG A 1028 4.63 47.59 5.95
N ALA A 1029 4.91 47.06 7.14
CA ALA A 1029 3.88 46.39 7.94
C ALA A 1029 2.83 47.43 8.36
N ARG A 1030 1.55 47.03 8.37
CA ARG A 1030 0.47 47.91 8.81
C ARG A 1030 0.39 47.88 10.34
N GLU A 1031 0.35 49.06 10.97
CA GLU A 1031 0.16 49.16 12.42
C GLU A 1031 -1.18 48.55 12.86
N GLY A 1032 -1.20 47.90 14.02
CA GLY A 1032 -2.40 47.28 14.59
C GLY A 1032 -2.72 45.87 14.09
N PHE A 1033 -1.89 45.29 13.20
CA PHE A 1033 -1.99 43.90 12.74
C PHE A 1033 -0.87 43.03 13.34
N GLU A 1034 -1.04 41.72 13.34
CA GLU A 1034 0.09 40.79 13.54
C GLU A 1034 1.13 40.97 12.44
N LYS A 1035 2.40 40.65 12.73
CA LYS A 1035 3.51 40.79 11.78
C LYS A 1035 3.18 40.08 10.45
N PRO A 1036 3.03 40.80 9.34
CA PRO A 1036 2.71 40.19 8.04
C PRO A 1036 3.81 39.24 7.60
N SER A 1037 3.42 38.14 6.98
CA SER A 1037 4.38 37.18 6.43
C SER A 1037 4.87 37.58 5.04
N LEU A 1038 6.19 37.48 4.82
CA LEU A 1038 6.85 37.82 3.56
C LEU A 1038 7.64 36.61 3.04
N ALA A 1039 7.56 36.36 1.73
CA ALA A 1039 8.43 35.42 1.05
C ALA A 1039 8.94 35.98 -0.29
N ILE A 1040 10.21 35.73 -0.58
CA ILE A 1040 10.86 36.07 -1.85
C ILE A 1040 11.28 34.77 -2.50
N LEU A 1041 10.64 34.43 -3.61
CA LEU A 1041 10.81 33.17 -4.29
C LEU A 1041 11.51 33.37 -5.62
N THR A 1042 12.34 32.40 -5.99
CA THR A 1042 12.90 32.33 -7.34
C THR A 1042 13.17 30.87 -7.73
N PRO A 1043 13.00 30.50 -9.01
CA PRO A 1043 13.36 29.17 -9.50
C PRO A 1043 14.84 28.81 -9.34
N TYR A 1044 15.72 29.80 -9.34
CA TYR A 1044 17.16 29.60 -9.51
C TYR A 1044 17.94 29.86 -8.21
N LYS A 1045 18.68 28.84 -7.75
CA LYS A 1045 19.52 28.94 -6.52
C LYS A 1045 20.49 30.12 -6.56
N VAL A 1046 21.12 30.41 -7.70
CA VAL A 1046 22.06 31.54 -7.84
C VAL A 1046 21.35 32.88 -7.67
N GLN A 1047 20.16 33.06 -8.27
CA GLN A 1047 19.33 34.25 -8.03
C GLN A 1047 18.97 34.37 -6.54
N SER A 1048 18.61 33.27 -5.88
CA SER A 1048 18.33 33.24 -4.44
C SER A 1048 19.54 33.70 -3.62
N LYS A 1049 20.75 33.21 -3.94
CA LYS A 1049 22.00 33.63 -3.29
C LYS A 1049 22.27 35.12 -3.48
N LYS A 1050 22.10 35.64 -4.70
CA LYS A 1050 22.31 37.06 -5.03
C LYS A 1050 21.30 37.99 -4.33
N LEU A 1051 20.04 37.56 -4.24
CA LEU A 1051 19.02 38.24 -3.45
C LEU A 1051 19.40 38.27 -1.98
N HIS A 1052 19.90 37.15 -1.43
CA HIS A 1052 20.28 37.03 -0.03
C HIS A 1052 21.49 37.92 0.32
N GLU A 1053 22.53 37.88 -0.51
CA GLU A 1053 23.71 38.77 -0.42
C GLU A 1053 23.28 40.24 -0.41
N ARG A 1054 22.40 40.63 -1.34
CA ARG A 1054 21.96 42.04 -1.49
C ARG A 1054 21.03 42.47 -0.35
N LEU A 1055 20.10 41.61 0.07
CA LEU A 1055 19.18 41.89 1.17
C LEU A 1055 19.96 42.06 2.47
N ASN A 1056 20.86 41.13 2.81
CA ASN A 1056 21.63 41.20 4.05
C ASN A 1056 22.53 42.43 4.13
N ALA A 1057 23.14 42.83 3.01
CA ALA A 1057 23.95 44.05 2.94
C ALA A 1057 23.13 45.31 3.28
N LEU A 1058 21.85 45.34 2.91
CA LEU A 1058 20.96 46.50 3.09
C LEU A 1058 20.06 46.40 4.33
N ARG A 1059 19.90 45.20 4.94
CA ARG A 1059 18.97 44.93 6.05
C ARG A 1059 19.19 45.83 7.25
N ARG A 1060 20.44 46.11 7.62
CA ARG A 1060 20.78 46.95 8.77
C ARG A 1060 20.79 48.46 8.47
N GLN A 1061 20.62 48.85 7.20
CA GLN A 1061 20.75 50.25 6.77
C GLN A 1061 19.41 50.80 6.28
N GLU A 1062 18.89 50.26 5.17
CA GLU A 1062 17.74 50.81 4.45
C GLU A 1062 16.48 49.94 4.57
N LEU A 1063 16.61 48.69 5.03
CA LEU A 1063 15.54 47.68 5.06
C LEU A 1063 15.27 47.13 6.47
N ASN A 1064 15.55 47.92 7.52
CA ASN A 1064 15.33 47.51 8.91
C ASN A 1064 13.85 47.32 9.26
N HIS A 1065 12.93 48.02 8.57
CA HIS A 1065 11.48 47.82 8.69
C HIS A 1065 11.01 46.41 8.32
N LEU A 1066 11.85 45.60 7.66
CA LEU A 1066 11.53 44.20 7.38
C LEU A 1066 11.56 43.33 8.64
N ASP A 1067 12.13 43.79 9.76
CA ASP A 1067 12.06 43.06 11.04
C ASP A 1067 10.64 43.05 11.63
N ASP A 1068 9.74 43.89 11.12
CA ASP A 1068 8.30 43.86 11.40
C ASP A 1068 7.54 42.82 10.55
N PHE A 1069 8.22 42.11 9.66
CA PHE A 1069 7.67 40.99 8.89
C PHE A 1069 8.07 39.65 9.51
N LYS A 1070 7.15 38.68 9.42
CA LYS A 1070 7.40 37.29 9.82
C LYS A 1070 8.04 36.52 8.66
N ALA A 1071 9.23 35.96 8.89
CA ALA A 1071 9.82 34.97 8.00
C ALA A 1071 9.07 33.64 8.13
N ILE A 1072 8.80 32.97 7.01
CA ILE A 1072 8.08 31.68 6.99
C ILE A 1072 9.00 30.51 7.33
N ARG A 1073 10.30 30.64 7.07
CA ARG A 1073 11.28 29.61 7.37
C ARG A 1073 11.71 29.66 8.83
N SER A 1074 11.94 28.49 9.42
CA SER A 1074 12.41 28.32 10.81
C SER A 1074 13.77 28.99 11.07
N ASN A 1075 14.58 29.18 10.04
CA ASN A 1075 15.86 29.90 10.11
C ASN A 1075 15.74 31.44 10.09
N GLY A 1076 14.53 32.00 9.99
CA GLY A 1076 14.29 33.45 9.95
C GLY A 1076 14.56 34.12 8.60
N ASP A 1077 14.73 33.36 7.52
CA ASP A 1077 14.99 33.89 6.17
C ASP A 1077 13.69 34.13 5.36
N PHE A 1078 13.67 35.21 4.59
CA PHE A 1078 12.58 35.56 3.68
C PHE A 1078 12.77 34.94 2.29
N ILE A 1079 14.00 34.56 1.91
CA ILE A 1079 14.35 34.17 0.54
C ILE A 1079 14.43 32.64 0.42
N GLY A 1080 13.90 32.09 -0.68
CA GLY A 1080 14.01 30.66 -0.96
C GLY A 1080 13.79 30.29 -2.42
N THR A 1081 14.15 29.04 -2.77
CA THR A 1081 13.71 28.47 -4.05
C THR A 1081 12.26 27.99 -3.96
N VAL A 1082 11.60 27.89 -5.11
CA VAL A 1082 10.22 27.38 -5.20
C VAL A 1082 10.07 26.00 -4.53
N ASP A 1083 11.02 25.09 -4.76
CA ASP A 1083 10.99 23.73 -4.20
C ASP A 1083 11.13 23.71 -2.68
N SER A 1084 11.99 24.59 -2.14
CA SER A 1084 12.29 24.66 -0.71
C SER A 1084 11.28 25.52 0.06
N PHE A 1085 10.22 26.00 -0.59
CA PHE A 1085 9.12 26.77 0.01
C PHE A 1085 7.77 26.03 -0.07
N GLN A 1086 7.80 24.74 -0.44
CA GLN A 1086 6.60 23.94 -0.50
C GLN A 1086 5.97 23.75 0.88
N GLY A 1087 4.64 23.72 0.96
CA GLY A 1087 3.90 23.75 2.23
C GLY A 1087 3.77 25.16 2.85
N GLY A 1088 4.74 26.04 2.61
CA GLY A 1088 4.71 27.44 3.05
C GLY A 1088 3.67 28.31 2.33
N GLU A 1089 3.29 29.40 2.97
CA GLU A 1089 2.38 30.44 2.45
C GLU A 1089 2.74 31.79 3.11
N ALA A 1090 2.59 32.90 2.38
CA ALA A 1090 2.90 34.24 2.89
C ALA A 1090 1.86 35.27 2.45
N ASP A 1091 1.66 36.32 3.25
CA ASP A 1091 0.74 37.41 2.94
C ASP A 1091 1.19 38.17 1.68
N LEU A 1092 2.49 38.41 1.58
CA LEU A 1092 3.16 38.98 0.43
C LEU A 1092 4.19 38.01 -0.14
N VAL A 1093 4.06 37.66 -1.42
CA VAL A 1093 5.06 36.89 -2.16
C VAL A 1093 5.63 37.71 -3.31
N ILE A 1094 6.96 37.81 -3.36
CA ILE A 1094 7.68 38.40 -4.49
C ILE A 1094 8.36 37.26 -5.26
N LEU A 1095 7.97 37.03 -6.51
CA LEU A 1095 8.50 35.96 -7.36
C LEU A 1095 9.37 36.55 -8.49
N SER A 1096 10.67 36.27 -8.47
CA SER A 1096 11.61 36.63 -9.54
C SER A 1096 11.76 35.47 -10.53
N LEU A 1097 11.34 35.71 -11.79
CA LEU A 1097 11.30 34.70 -12.85
C LEU A 1097 12.67 34.47 -13.51
N VAL A 1098 13.56 35.47 -13.47
CA VAL A 1098 14.95 35.46 -13.96
C VAL A 1098 15.09 35.39 -15.48
N ARG A 1099 14.39 34.46 -16.13
CA ARG A 1099 14.56 34.15 -17.56
C ARG A 1099 13.98 35.26 -18.42
N ASN A 1100 14.84 35.84 -19.24
CA ASN A 1100 14.49 36.81 -20.28
C ASN A 1100 15.67 36.84 -21.25
N ASN A 1101 15.58 36.07 -22.34
CA ASN A 1101 16.66 35.88 -23.30
C ASN A 1101 16.14 35.89 -24.75
N ALA A 1102 17.08 35.91 -25.70
CA ALA A 1102 16.78 35.93 -27.14
C ALA A 1102 16.51 34.54 -27.74
N MET A 1103 16.56 33.47 -26.94
CA MET A 1103 16.30 32.10 -27.41
C MET A 1103 14.80 31.82 -27.50
N ALA A 1104 14.41 30.80 -28.27
CA ALA A 1104 13.02 30.32 -28.38
C ALA A 1104 12.94 28.81 -28.01
N GLY A 1105 11.72 28.33 -27.74
CA GLY A 1105 11.44 26.93 -27.39
C GLY A 1105 11.75 26.56 -25.93
N GLY A 1106 11.57 25.28 -25.57
CA GLY A 1106 11.66 24.79 -24.18
C GLY A 1106 13.00 25.08 -23.49
N ARG A 1107 14.11 25.09 -24.25
CA ARG A 1107 15.46 25.42 -23.75
C ARG A 1107 15.58 26.88 -23.27
N ALA A 1108 14.77 27.79 -23.80
CA ALA A 1108 14.76 29.19 -23.40
C ALA A 1108 14.11 29.40 -22.02
N LEU A 1109 13.16 28.55 -21.65
CA LEU A 1109 12.40 28.63 -20.39
C LEU A 1109 13.13 28.01 -19.19
N GLY A 1110 13.97 26.99 -19.42
CA GLY A 1110 14.60 26.23 -18.34
C GLY A 1110 13.57 25.74 -17.32
N PHE A 1111 13.76 26.05 -16.04
CA PHE A 1111 12.84 25.69 -14.94
C PHE A 1111 11.40 26.18 -15.14
N LEU A 1112 11.18 27.30 -15.84
CA LEU A 1112 9.84 27.85 -16.05
C LEU A 1112 8.96 26.97 -16.97
N ARG A 1113 9.54 25.96 -17.63
CA ARG A 1113 8.78 24.99 -18.45
C ARG A 1113 7.96 24.00 -17.62
N ASP A 1114 8.29 23.85 -16.34
CA ASP A 1114 7.62 22.91 -15.44
C ASP A 1114 6.34 23.56 -14.89
N SER A 1115 5.20 23.05 -15.36
CA SER A 1115 3.86 23.50 -14.95
C SER A 1115 3.63 23.36 -13.44
N ARG A 1116 4.10 22.26 -12.85
CA ARG A 1116 3.89 21.93 -11.43
C ARG A 1116 4.66 22.89 -10.52
N ARG A 1117 5.89 23.24 -10.89
CA ARG A 1117 6.71 24.24 -10.18
C ARG A 1117 6.11 25.64 -10.32
N MET A 1118 5.62 26.01 -11.49
CA MET A 1118 4.95 27.29 -11.70
C MET A 1118 3.64 27.40 -10.90
N ASN A 1119 2.85 26.33 -10.83
CA ASN A 1119 1.69 26.25 -9.97
C ASN A 1119 2.06 26.48 -8.50
N VAL A 1120 3.10 25.79 -8.03
CA VAL A 1120 3.62 25.98 -6.66
C VAL A 1120 4.12 27.40 -6.43
N ALA A 1121 4.79 28.04 -7.38
CA ALA A 1121 5.31 29.40 -7.21
C ALA A 1121 4.20 30.46 -7.13
N LEU A 1122 3.18 30.35 -7.99
CA LEU A 1122 2.09 31.33 -8.10
C LEU A 1122 1.07 31.21 -6.95
N SER A 1123 0.96 30.05 -6.31
CA SER A 1123 -0.07 29.75 -5.29
C SER A 1123 0.36 29.96 -3.82
N ARG A 1124 1.51 30.59 -3.58
CA ARG A 1124 2.04 30.85 -2.21
C ARG A 1124 1.51 32.12 -1.57
N ALA A 1125 1.02 33.06 -2.37
CA ALA A 1125 0.54 34.35 -1.91
C ALA A 1125 -0.87 34.25 -1.34
N LYS A 1126 -1.09 34.83 -0.15
CA LYS A 1126 -2.43 35.01 0.43
C LYS A 1126 -3.06 36.30 -0.07
N SER A 1127 -2.40 37.44 0.14
CA SER A 1127 -2.96 38.76 -0.14
C SER A 1127 -2.43 39.38 -1.43
N GLN A 1128 -1.10 39.31 -1.66
CA GLN A 1128 -0.50 39.91 -2.86
C GLN A 1128 0.64 39.07 -3.44
N LEU A 1129 0.63 38.94 -4.76
CA LEU A 1129 1.68 38.35 -5.58
C LEU A 1129 2.34 39.44 -6.45
N ILE A 1130 3.65 39.64 -6.25
CA ILE A 1130 4.46 40.53 -7.08
C ILE A 1130 5.36 39.68 -7.98
N LEU A 1131 5.06 39.68 -9.28
CA LEU A 1131 5.84 39.01 -10.31
C LEU A 1131 6.90 39.97 -10.86
N VAL A 1132 8.17 39.56 -10.84
CA VAL A 1132 9.29 40.31 -11.41
C VAL A 1132 9.87 39.49 -12.55
N GLY A 1133 9.79 40.01 -13.77
CA GLY A 1133 10.23 39.30 -14.97
C GLY A 1133 9.62 39.86 -16.25
N SER A 1134 9.62 39.10 -17.34
CA SER A 1134 9.07 39.52 -18.63
C SER A 1134 7.92 38.61 -19.09
N LEU A 1135 6.70 39.14 -19.13
CA LEU A 1135 5.56 38.35 -19.63
C LEU A 1135 5.55 38.23 -21.16
N ASP A 1136 6.11 39.22 -21.85
CA ASP A 1136 6.28 39.15 -23.31
C ASP A 1136 7.25 38.03 -23.70
N PHE A 1137 8.36 37.86 -22.96
CA PHE A 1137 9.26 36.71 -23.14
C PHE A 1137 8.51 35.37 -23.00
N LEU A 1138 7.71 35.20 -21.93
CA LEU A 1138 6.93 33.97 -21.73
C LEU A 1138 5.94 33.74 -22.87
N ARG A 1139 5.26 34.79 -23.34
CA ARG A 1139 4.29 34.70 -24.44
C ARG A 1139 4.94 34.35 -25.77
N GLU A 1140 6.05 34.99 -26.12
CA GLU A 1140 6.74 34.77 -27.40
C GLU A 1140 7.41 33.40 -27.46
N THR A 1141 8.01 32.96 -26.35
CA THR A 1141 8.71 31.67 -26.28
C THR A 1141 7.78 30.48 -26.53
N VAL A 1142 6.50 30.61 -26.15
CA VAL A 1142 5.46 29.58 -26.32
C VAL A 1142 4.83 29.60 -27.72
N ARG A 1143 4.88 30.73 -28.44
CA ARG A 1143 4.41 30.84 -29.84
C ARG A 1143 5.39 30.26 -30.86
N GLY A 1144 6.64 30.03 -30.47
CA GLY A 1144 7.65 29.42 -31.33
C GLY A 1144 7.37 27.93 -31.58
N VAL A 1145 7.56 27.47 -32.81
CA VAL A 1145 7.54 26.04 -33.17
C VAL A 1145 8.49 25.30 -32.22
N ASN A 1146 7.98 24.27 -31.53
CA ASN A 1146 8.76 23.36 -30.70
C ASN A 1146 9.76 22.59 -31.60
N PRO A 1147 11.05 22.96 -31.67
CA PRO A 1147 11.97 22.37 -32.64
C PRO A 1147 12.41 20.97 -32.23
N ASP A 1148 12.22 20.61 -30.96
CA ASP A 1148 12.79 19.42 -30.32
C ASP A 1148 11.79 18.24 -30.26
N ASN A 1149 10.55 18.41 -30.74
CA ASN A 1149 9.47 17.41 -30.65
C ASN A 1149 9.21 16.89 -29.21
N GLU A 1150 9.61 17.67 -28.19
CA GLU A 1150 9.46 17.30 -26.77
C GLU A 1150 7.99 17.46 -26.33
N THR A 1151 7.47 16.47 -25.60
CA THR A 1151 6.09 16.32 -25.12
C THR A 1151 5.65 17.27 -24.00
N HIS A 1152 6.33 18.41 -23.80
CA HIS A 1152 5.97 19.34 -22.73
C HIS A 1152 4.82 20.24 -23.19
N ASP A 1153 3.67 20.13 -22.52
CA ASP A 1153 2.56 21.06 -22.70
C ASP A 1153 2.91 22.43 -22.08
N LEU A 1154 3.25 23.40 -22.93
CA LEU A 1154 3.55 24.78 -22.54
C LEU A 1154 2.31 25.68 -22.56
N SER A 1155 1.12 25.15 -22.86
CA SER A 1155 -0.11 25.94 -22.95
C SER A 1155 -0.45 26.66 -21.65
N PHE A 1156 -0.11 26.08 -20.49
CA PHE A 1156 -0.32 26.70 -19.18
C PHE A 1156 0.33 28.08 -19.04
N LEU A 1157 1.51 28.31 -19.64
CA LEU A 1157 2.17 29.63 -19.61
C LEU A 1157 1.36 30.68 -20.38
N THR A 1158 0.74 30.27 -21.49
CA THR A 1158 -0.17 31.13 -22.25
C THR A 1158 -1.40 31.47 -21.41
N GLU A 1159 -1.96 30.49 -20.70
CA GLU A 1159 -3.09 30.70 -19.80
C GLU A 1159 -2.75 31.59 -18.61
N VAL A 1160 -1.57 31.45 -18.00
CA VAL A 1160 -1.08 32.34 -16.94
C VAL A 1160 -1.02 33.78 -17.44
N VAL A 1161 -0.36 34.01 -18.57
CA VAL A 1161 -0.21 35.36 -19.14
C VAL A 1161 -1.57 35.93 -19.55
N ALA A 1162 -2.45 35.12 -20.15
CA ALA A 1162 -3.79 35.54 -20.55
C ALA A 1162 -4.67 35.90 -19.33
N ALA A 1163 -4.65 35.09 -18.27
CA ALA A 1163 -5.41 35.33 -17.05
C ALA A 1163 -4.95 36.62 -16.34
N ILE A 1164 -3.63 36.81 -16.18
CA ILE A 1164 -3.09 38.05 -15.59
C ILE A 1164 -3.45 39.27 -16.45
N THR A 1165 -3.35 39.15 -17.78
CA THR A 1165 -3.70 40.25 -18.70
C THR A 1165 -5.19 40.60 -18.63
N ALA A 1166 -6.07 39.59 -18.50
CA ALA A 1166 -7.51 39.82 -18.37
C ALA A 1166 -7.86 40.56 -17.06
N LEU A 1167 -7.21 40.19 -15.96
CA LEU A 1167 -7.39 40.82 -14.64
C LEU A 1167 -6.97 42.29 -14.59
N ARG A 1168 -6.18 42.77 -15.56
CA ARG A 1168 -5.84 44.19 -15.71
C ARG A 1168 -7.08 45.06 -15.93
N ASN A 1169 -8.08 44.53 -16.63
CA ASN A 1169 -9.30 45.25 -16.99
C ASN A 1169 -10.43 45.05 -15.97
N THR A 1170 -10.23 44.17 -14.98
CA THR A 1170 -11.19 43.89 -13.91
C THR A 1170 -10.81 44.72 -12.68
N THR A 1171 -11.80 45.33 -12.02
CA THR A 1171 -11.56 46.18 -10.84
C THR A 1171 -12.32 45.67 -9.61
N ARG A 1172 -11.74 45.88 -8.42
CA ARG A 1172 -12.37 45.68 -7.11
C ARG A 1172 -12.15 46.95 -6.29
N ASN A 1173 -13.23 47.54 -5.79
CA ASN A 1173 -13.21 48.84 -5.09
C ASN A 1173 -12.51 49.96 -5.90
N GLY A 1174 -12.71 49.99 -7.22
CA GLY A 1174 -12.10 50.98 -8.13
C GLY A 1174 -10.62 50.75 -8.44
N LEU A 1175 -10.00 49.71 -7.90
CA LEU A 1175 -8.60 49.34 -8.13
C LEU A 1175 -8.51 48.13 -9.09
N PRO A 1176 -7.57 48.12 -10.06
CA PRO A 1176 -7.38 46.97 -10.93
C PRO A 1176 -6.91 45.75 -10.14
N LEU A 1177 -7.37 44.55 -10.51
CA LEU A 1177 -6.96 43.29 -9.87
C LEU A 1177 -5.53 42.89 -10.24
N ALA A 1178 -5.07 43.27 -11.44
CA ALA A 1178 -3.67 43.17 -11.84
C ALA A 1178 -3.12 44.52 -12.31
N SER A 1179 -1.98 44.94 -11.76
CA SER A 1179 -1.28 46.16 -12.16
C SER A 1179 0.06 45.85 -12.82
N PHE A 1180 0.44 46.65 -13.82
CA PHE A 1180 1.70 46.51 -14.55
C PHE A 1180 2.56 47.74 -14.33
N LEU A 1181 3.80 47.53 -13.92
CA LEU A 1181 4.79 48.57 -13.68
C LEU A 1181 6.01 48.32 -14.53
N LYS A 1182 6.60 49.38 -15.09
CA LYS A 1182 7.96 49.30 -15.62
C LYS A 1182 8.97 49.46 -14.47
N PRO A 1183 10.14 48.78 -14.52
CA PRO A 1183 11.13 48.84 -13.43
C PRO A 1183 11.53 50.25 -13.01
N ASP A 1184 11.63 51.19 -13.95
CA ASP A 1184 11.99 52.58 -13.68
C ASP A 1184 10.98 53.32 -12.80
N ALA A 1185 9.69 52.92 -12.85
CA ALA A 1185 8.64 53.51 -12.04
C ALA A 1185 8.81 53.21 -10.53
N LEU A 1186 9.55 52.15 -10.17
CA LEU A 1186 9.87 51.83 -8.78
C LEU A 1186 10.90 52.82 -8.18
N ARG A 1187 11.71 53.48 -9.01
CA ARG A 1187 12.77 54.39 -8.57
C ARG A 1187 12.34 55.85 -8.52
N GLN A 1188 11.30 56.22 -9.26
CA GLN A 1188 10.85 57.61 -9.41
C GLN A 1188 10.00 58.13 -8.23
N ARG A 1189 9.83 57.36 -7.14
CA ARG A 1189 8.94 57.71 -6.02
C ARG A 1189 9.50 57.40 -4.62
N VAL A 1190 10.83 57.32 -4.47
CA VAL A 1190 11.50 57.22 -3.16
C VAL A 1190 11.86 58.61 -2.63
#